data_AF-A0A3D4GHX5-F1
#
_entry.id   AF-A0A3D4GHX5-F1
#
_cell.length_a   1.000
_cell.length_b   1.000
_cell.length_c   1.000
_cell.angle_alpha   90.00
_cell.angle_beta   90.00
_cell.angle_gamma   90.00
#
_symmetry.space_group_name_H-M   'P 1'
#
loop_
_entity.id
_entity.type
_entity.pdbx_description
1 polymer ?
#
loop_
_entity_poly.entity_id
_entity_poly.type
_entity_poly.pdbx_seq_one_letter_code
_entity_poly.pdbx_strand_id
1 'polypeptide(L)'
;MSTRLDHSREAKLEKRKKLEALGVNVHPYSFHKTYSIAQAKLSEGKTVETAGRIMSLREHGKVTFCDLRDDSASMQVMFREDDDKKQYELLTLLDPGDYIGVKGIVITSKTGEITIQATHFDVLSKSLRPIPTTWQGIDDPETRYRKRYLDLLINPDAKRILDARWTIEKEIRRYLQDVEHFVEVETPVLQTLYGGTNARPFTTHMNALDSDYYLRIAPELYLKRLIVGGYERVFEIARNFRNEGVDLTHQPEFTMIEWYEAYADYTRIMDTTEGLIKHLVKAVHGKLEMLVGEHVVKLDGKWPRISMADALKKFESIDVEKGGDSGLQKELDQRHIQLTGTFSRGKAIFALFDHTVPPKLINPTWIIDYPKEVSPLSKEHRKNPELVERFEGYIGGKEMCDGWSEITDALEQRKRFEVEQQHMREGDAEAQPMDEEFLEAMEYGMPPLGGIGIGIDRLVMFLTNTWAIREVIAFPTLRPVGKQPVVPTATSTPLSTVPVKKSVKTSTSLPSRDQSQKLLHTYVKNEALVHHVEMVAAALESYAKALGEDPELWYATGLLHDLDWEKFPDEHPNKALAELLHDYPAELHDAIAEHAPNRTGKYPSSLLANYLFASDELSGFINAYSLMRKGFAGMEPGSVLKKLKDKAFAKNVSREDIQEGFALIGKSPEDHVAFLISVFQKI
;
A
#
# COMPACT_ATOMS: atom_id res chain seq x y z
N MET A 1 -18.76 -22.90 -18.97
CA MET A 1 -18.21 -24.27 -18.83
C MET A 1 -17.71 -24.43 -17.41
N SER A 2 -18.09 -25.51 -16.72
CA SER A 2 -17.62 -25.81 -15.36
C SER A 2 -16.11 -26.01 -15.35
N THR A 3 -15.39 -25.37 -14.43
CA THR A 3 -13.92 -25.47 -14.38
C THR A 3 -13.49 -26.80 -13.75
N ARG A 4 -12.23 -27.23 -13.95
CA ARG A 4 -11.66 -28.42 -13.27
C ARG A 4 -11.79 -28.33 -11.73
N LEU A 5 -11.75 -27.11 -11.18
CA LEU A 5 -11.94 -26.85 -9.75
C LEU A 5 -13.38 -27.08 -9.30
N ASP A 6 -14.36 -26.79 -10.16
CA ASP A 6 -15.79 -26.99 -9.86
C ASP A 6 -16.11 -28.49 -9.80
N HIS A 7 -15.62 -29.28 -10.76
CA HIS A 7 -15.74 -30.74 -10.72
C HIS A 7 -15.06 -31.35 -9.47
N SER A 8 -13.88 -30.85 -9.08
CA SER A 8 -13.20 -31.31 -7.86
C SER A 8 -14.01 -30.98 -6.60
N ARG A 9 -14.64 -29.80 -6.56
CA ARG A 9 -15.51 -29.38 -5.46
C ARG A 9 -16.77 -30.24 -5.39
N GLU A 10 -17.40 -30.55 -6.51
CA GLU A 10 -18.56 -31.45 -6.58
C GLU A 10 -18.22 -32.85 -6.05
N ALA A 11 -17.09 -33.44 -6.46
CA ALA A 11 -16.66 -34.73 -5.94
C ALA A 11 -16.47 -34.73 -4.40
N LYS A 12 -15.86 -33.66 -3.85
CA LYS A 12 -15.69 -33.48 -2.40
C LYS A 12 -17.03 -33.28 -1.67
N LEU A 13 -18.01 -32.62 -2.30
CA LEU A 13 -19.37 -32.49 -1.80
C LEU A 13 -20.09 -33.85 -1.73
N GLU A 14 -19.94 -34.69 -2.75
CA GLU A 14 -20.52 -36.04 -2.73
C GLU A 14 -19.91 -36.92 -1.64
N LYS A 15 -18.59 -36.84 -1.42
CA LYS A 15 -17.93 -37.52 -0.28
C LYS A 15 -18.46 -37.02 1.06
N ARG A 16 -18.68 -35.71 1.21
CA ARG A 16 -19.30 -35.12 2.41
C ARG A 16 -20.68 -35.70 2.68
N LYS A 17 -21.56 -35.72 1.67
CA LYS A 17 -22.92 -36.26 1.80
C LYS A 17 -22.90 -37.74 2.23
N LYS A 18 -21.95 -38.52 1.72
CA LYS A 18 -21.77 -39.93 2.13
C LYS A 18 -21.37 -40.05 3.61
N LEU A 19 -20.44 -39.22 4.09
CA LEU A 19 -20.07 -39.18 5.52
C LEU A 19 -21.30 -38.86 6.39
N GLU A 20 -22.07 -37.83 6.01
CA GLU A 20 -23.29 -37.43 6.74
C GLU A 20 -24.35 -38.54 6.72
N ALA A 21 -24.53 -39.23 5.59
CA ALA A 21 -25.45 -40.37 5.46
C ALA A 21 -25.03 -41.58 6.32
N LEU A 22 -23.73 -41.72 6.61
CA LEU A 22 -23.18 -42.72 7.53
C LEU A 22 -23.26 -42.28 9.01
N GLY A 23 -23.89 -41.14 9.30
CA GLY A 23 -24.05 -40.61 10.66
C GLY A 23 -22.82 -39.88 11.21
N VAL A 24 -21.82 -39.60 10.37
CA VAL A 24 -20.62 -38.85 10.79
C VAL A 24 -20.97 -37.37 10.87
N ASN A 25 -20.75 -36.76 12.04
CA ASN A 25 -20.78 -35.31 12.16
C ASN A 25 -19.49 -34.73 11.56
N VAL A 26 -19.59 -34.13 10.36
CA VAL A 26 -18.45 -33.55 9.64
C VAL A 26 -18.04 -32.15 10.14
N HIS A 27 -18.80 -31.59 11.08
CA HIS A 27 -18.55 -30.29 11.72
C HIS A 27 -18.88 -30.36 13.23
N PRO A 28 -18.14 -31.16 14.01
CA PRO A 28 -18.34 -31.25 15.45
C PRO A 28 -18.02 -29.91 16.15
N TYR A 29 -18.67 -29.67 17.29
CA TYR A 29 -18.49 -28.45 18.07
C TYR A 29 -17.12 -28.36 18.76
N SER A 30 -16.51 -29.50 19.09
CA SER A 30 -15.24 -29.55 19.82
C SER A 30 -14.53 -30.89 19.61
N PHE A 31 -13.21 -30.89 19.81
CA PHE A 31 -12.39 -32.10 19.90
C PHE A 31 -11.38 -31.92 21.04
N HIS A 32 -11.23 -32.94 21.89
CA HIS A 32 -10.31 -32.87 23.03
C HIS A 32 -8.88 -33.26 22.60
N LYS A 33 -8.07 -32.24 22.31
CA LYS A 33 -6.65 -32.41 21.95
C LYS A 33 -5.79 -32.45 23.22
N THR A 34 -5.18 -33.60 23.52
CA THR A 34 -4.30 -33.79 24.69
C THR A 34 -2.83 -33.49 24.39
N TYR A 35 -2.42 -33.63 23.12
CA TYR A 35 -1.06 -33.33 22.66
C TYR A 35 -1.09 -32.47 21.40
N SER A 36 -0.22 -31.45 21.34
CA SER A 36 0.24 -30.91 20.05
C SER A 36 1.01 -31.98 19.28
N ILE A 37 1.08 -31.87 17.96
CA ILE A 37 1.82 -32.83 17.14
C ILE A 37 3.31 -32.81 17.50
N ALA A 38 3.88 -31.65 17.82
CA ALA A 38 5.26 -31.55 18.33
C ALA A 38 5.46 -32.34 19.64
N GLN A 39 4.51 -32.28 20.57
CA GLN A 39 4.57 -33.08 21.81
C GLN A 39 4.34 -34.57 21.55
N ALA A 40 3.44 -34.92 20.61
CA ALA A 40 3.17 -36.31 20.23
C ALA A 40 4.43 -37.00 19.66
N LYS A 41 5.22 -36.29 18.85
CA LYS A 41 6.53 -36.79 18.35
C LYS A 41 7.51 -37.18 19.46
N LEU A 42 7.40 -36.55 20.63
CA LEU A 42 8.28 -36.82 21.79
C LEU A 42 7.68 -37.87 22.75
N SER A 43 6.57 -38.52 22.38
CA SER A 43 5.76 -39.34 23.27
C SER A 43 5.73 -40.82 22.86
N GLU A 44 6.84 -41.36 22.36
CA GLU A 44 6.94 -42.77 21.94
C GLU A 44 6.47 -43.74 23.04
N GLY A 45 5.69 -44.74 22.63
CA GLY A 45 5.06 -45.73 23.51
C GLY A 45 3.78 -45.23 24.23
N LYS A 46 3.43 -43.95 24.12
CA LYS A 46 2.22 -43.39 24.76
C LYS A 46 1.04 -43.36 23.80
N THR A 47 -0.16 -43.45 24.37
CA THR A 47 -1.39 -43.11 23.66
C THR A 47 -1.56 -41.60 23.65
N VAL A 48 -1.80 -41.03 22.47
CA VAL A 48 -2.00 -39.60 22.26
C VAL A 48 -3.34 -39.36 21.59
N GLU A 49 -3.99 -38.24 21.94
CA GLU A 49 -5.12 -37.68 21.20
C GLU A 49 -4.71 -36.33 20.64
N THR A 50 -4.57 -36.25 19.31
CA THR A 50 -4.14 -35.04 18.62
C THR A 50 -5.07 -34.73 17.45
N ALA A 51 -4.91 -33.57 16.82
CA ALA A 51 -5.72 -33.16 15.69
C ALA A 51 -4.92 -32.28 14.73
N GLY A 52 -5.26 -32.36 13.46
CA GLY A 52 -4.62 -31.55 12.44
C GLY A 52 -5.31 -31.67 11.08
N ARG A 53 -4.72 -31.00 10.10
CA ARG A 53 -5.11 -31.06 8.71
C ARG A 53 -4.38 -32.20 8.01
N ILE A 54 -5.11 -32.98 7.21
CA ILE A 54 -4.55 -33.96 6.30
C ILE A 54 -3.81 -33.24 5.18
N MET A 55 -2.48 -33.39 5.14
CA MET A 55 -1.63 -32.84 4.09
C MET A 55 -1.48 -33.81 2.92
N SER A 56 -1.40 -35.12 3.20
CA SER A 56 -1.39 -36.16 2.18
C SER A 56 -1.98 -37.46 2.70
N LEU A 57 -2.49 -38.30 1.79
CA LEU A 57 -2.95 -39.66 2.03
C LEU A 57 -2.27 -40.60 1.03
N ARG A 58 -1.72 -41.71 1.50
CA ARG A 58 -1.00 -42.71 0.70
C ARG A 58 -1.49 -44.11 1.06
N GLU A 59 -2.19 -44.73 0.13
CA GLU A 59 -2.77 -46.08 0.30
C GLU A 59 -1.78 -47.17 -0.14
N HIS A 60 -1.64 -48.21 0.69
CA HIS A 60 -0.78 -49.38 0.46
C HIS A 60 -1.54 -50.66 0.86
N GLY A 61 -2.48 -51.07 0.03
CA GLY A 61 -3.35 -52.21 0.30
C GLY A 61 -4.22 -51.96 1.54
N LYS A 62 -3.99 -52.71 2.61
CA LYS A 62 -4.74 -52.61 3.88
C LYS A 62 -4.22 -51.57 4.87
N VAL A 63 -3.24 -50.77 4.44
CA VAL A 63 -2.60 -49.75 5.27
C VAL A 63 -2.67 -48.42 4.53
N THR A 64 -3.06 -47.37 5.23
CA THR A 64 -3.05 -46.00 4.71
C THR A 64 -2.21 -45.12 5.61
N PHE A 65 -1.28 -44.37 5.02
CA PHE A 65 -0.49 -43.37 5.72
C PHE A 65 -1.04 -41.98 5.44
N CYS A 66 -1.21 -41.20 6.50
CA CYS A 66 -1.65 -39.81 6.47
C CYS A 66 -0.54 -38.93 7.02
N ASP A 67 -0.22 -37.84 6.34
CA ASP A 67 0.58 -36.76 6.93
C ASP A 67 -0.36 -35.75 7.58
N LEU A 68 -0.32 -35.65 8.91
CA LEU A 68 -1.20 -34.80 9.70
C LEU A 68 -0.42 -33.59 10.21
N ARG A 69 -0.95 -32.37 10.01
CA ARG A 69 -0.27 -31.14 10.42
C ARG A 69 -1.14 -30.24 11.29
N ASP A 70 -0.55 -29.74 12.38
CA ASP A 70 -1.11 -28.68 13.21
C ASP A 70 -0.22 -27.42 13.17
N ASP A 71 -0.42 -26.48 14.09
CA ASP A 71 0.39 -25.26 14.21
C ASP A 71 1.83 -25.52 14.66
N SER A 72 2.08 -26.64 15.33
CA SER A 72 3.35 -27.00 15.96
C SER A 72 4.26 -27.86 15.08
N ALA A 73 3.70 -28.82 14.33
CA ALA A 73 4.47 -29.75 13.51
C ALA A 73 3.59 -30.57 12.54
N SER A 74 4.24 -31.33 11.65
CA SER A 74 3.63 -32.41 10.85
C SER A 74 4.07 -33.78 11.36
N MET A 75 3.21 -34.80 11.35
CA MET A 75 3.52 -36.17 11.79
C MET A 75 2.76 -37.21 10.99
N GLN A 76 3.40 -38.35 10.73
CA GLN A 76 2.77 -39.49 10.10
C GLN A 76 1.75 -40.16 11.03
N VAL A 77 0.59 -40.48 10.47
CA VAL A 77 -0.45 -41.31 11.08
C VAL A 77 -0.64 -42.53 10.19
N MET A 78 -0.66 -43.72 10.78
CA MET A 78 -0.87 -44.98 10.09
C MET A 78 -2.23 -45.56 10.50
N PHE A 79 -3.07 -45.85 9.50
CA PHE A 79 -4.34 -46.54 9.64
C PHE A 79 -4.23 -47.94 9.05
N ARG A 80 -4.75 -48.95 9.75
CA ARG A 80 -4.77 -50.35 9.28
C ARG A 80 -6.20 -50.85 9.25
N GLU A 81 -6.60 -51.47 8.14
CA GLU A 81 -7.94 -52.04 7.97
C GLU A 81 -8.24 -53.13 9.02
N ASP A 82 -7.21 -53.92 9.39
CA ASP A 82 -7.35 -54.99 10.36
C ASP A 82 -7.57 -54.47 11.81
N ASP A 83 -7.25 -53.20 12.09
CA ASP A 83 -7.42 -52.60 13.42
C ASP A 83 -8.88 -52.11 13.62
N ASP A 84 -9.49 -51.46 12.61
CA ASP A 84 -10.92 -51.10 12.59
C ASP A 84 -11.43 -50.92 11.16
N LYS A 85 -12.20 -51.90 10.68
CA LYS A 85 -12.78 -51.89 9.31
C LYS A 85 -13.75 -50.74 9.08
N LYS A 86 -14.58 -50.37 10.07
CA LYS A 86 -15.58 -49.31 9.90
C LYS A 86 -14.90 -47.95 9.78
N GLN A 87 -13.92 -47.69 10.63
CA GLN A 87 -13.09 -46.49 10.52
C GLN A 87 -12.33 -46.46 9.20
N TYR A 88 -11.78 -47.60 8.75
CA TYR A 88 -11.07 -47.68 7.48
C TYR A 88 -11.97 -47.38 6.27
N GLU A 89 -13.24 -47.81 6.28
CA GLU A 89 -14.22 -47.43 5.24
C GLU A 89 -14.46 -45.91 5.21
N LEU A 90 -14.59 -45.26 6.38
CA LEU A 90 -14.74 -43.80 6.47
C LEU A 90 -13.51 -43.05 5.96
N LEU A 91 -12.31 -43.60 6.16
CA LEU A 91 -11.04 -43.00 5.70
C LEU A 91 -11.02 -42.81 4.17
N THR A 92 -11.64 -43.71 3.41
CA THR A 92 -11.74 -43.61 1.93
C THR A 92 -12.54 -42.38 1.44
N LEU A 93 -13.36 -41.80 2.33
CA LEU A 93 -14.16 -40.60 2.07
C LEU A 93 -13.43 -39.30 2.45
N LEU A 94 -12.23 -39.40 3.02
CA LEU A 94 -11.39 -38.25 3.34
C LEU A 94 -10.49 -37.87 2.16
N ASP A 95 -10.02 -36.62 2.20
CA ASP A 95 -9.13 -36.05 1.21
C ASP A 95 -8.09 -35.14 1.87
N PRO A 96 -6.96 -34.86 1.20
CA PRO A 96 -6.11 -33.75 1.56
C PRO A 96 -6.92 -32.44 1.71
N GLY A 97 -6.64 -31.75 2.81
CA GLY A 97 -7.32 -30.54 3.27
C GLY A 97 -8.35 -30.73 4.36
N ASP A 98 -8.87 -31.94 4.56
CA ASP A 98 -9.78 -32.24 5.66
C ASP A 98 -9.05 -32.13 7.01
N TYR A 99 -9.80 -31.85 8.08
CA TYR A 99 -9.30 -31.93 9.45
C TYR A 99 -9.80 -33.20 10.11
N ILE A 100 -8.90 -33.87 10.82
CA ILE A 100 -9.23 -35.04 11.65
C ILE A 100 -8.62 -34.92 13.04
N GLY A 101 -9.32 -35.48 14.02
CA GLY A 101 -8.80 -35.82 15.32
C GLY A 101 -8.38 -37.29 15.31
N VAL A 102 -7.24 -37.62 15.89
CA VAL A 102 -6.67 -38.97 15.87
C VAL A 102 -6.34 -39.39 17.29
N LYS A 103 -6.77 -40.59 17.66
CA LYS A 103 -6.36 -41.29 18.87
C LYS A 103 -5.53 -42.52 18.49
N GLY A 104 -4.34 -42.64 19.04
CA GLY A 104 -3.47 -43.77 18.73
C GLY A 104 -2.21 -43.84 19.57
N ILE A 105 -1.42 -44.89 19.34
CA ILE A 105 -0.15 -45.12 20.05
C ILE A 105 0.99 -44.60 19.19
N VAL A 106 1.89 -43.82 19.78
CA VAL A 106 3.10 -43.34 19.10
C VAL A 106 4.12 -44.48 19.03
N ILE A 107 4.56 -44.83 17.83
CA ILE A 107 5.51 -45.90 17.54
C ILE A 107 6.59 -45.42 16.56
N THR A 108 7.73 -46.10 16.54
CA THR A 108 8.67 -46.01 15.42
C THR A 108 8.29 -47.01 14.32
N SER A 109 8.04 -46.51 13.11
CA SER A 109 7.74 -47.37 11.95
C SER A 109 8.97 -48.17 11.50
N LYS A 110 8.79 -49.15 10.60
CA LYS A 110 9.89 -49.96 10.06
C LYS A 110 10.98 -49.14 9.35
N THR A 111 10.63 -47.95 8.85
CA THR A 111 11.55 -47.02 8.19
C THR A 111 12.24 -46.05 9.15
N GLY A 112 11.94 -46.14 10.46
CA GLY A 112 12.51 -45.26 11.48
C GLY A 112 11.74 -43.95 11.72
N GLU A 113 10.61 -43.74 11.03
CA GLU A 113 9.80 -42.53 11.21
C GLU A 113 8.83 -42.68 12.39
N ILE A 114 8.81 -41.69 13.31
CA ILE A 114 7.87 -41.62 14.43
C ILE A 114 6.45 -41.43 13.88
N THR A 115 5.55 -42.34 14.23
CA THR A 115 4.23 -42.49 13.62
C THR A 115 3.17 -42.72 14.69
N ILE A 116 1.98 -42.14 14.54
CA ILE A 116 0.81 -42.53 15.34
C ILE A 116 0.15 -43.73 14.67
N GLN A 117 0.17 -44.90 15.30
CA GLN A 117 -0.71 -45.99 14.88
C GLN A 117 -2.12 -45.67 15.38
N ALA A 118 -3.01 -45.25 14.47
CA ALA A 118 -4.34 -44.80 14.80
C ALA A 118 -5.24 -45.97 15.20
N THR A 119 -5.92 -45.80 16.34
CA THR A 119 -6.96 -46.70 16.83
C THR A 119 -8.36 -46.17 16.56
N HIS A 120 -8.49 -44.84 16.41
CA HIS A 120 -9.74 -44.15 16.10
C HIS A 120 -9.42 -42.79 15.47
N PHE A 121 -10.32 -42.29 14.62
CA PHE A 121 -10.30 -40.89 14.21
C PHE A 121 -11.71 -40.30 14.17
N ASP A 122 -11.78 -38.98 14.33
CA ASP A 122 -12.98 -38.18 14.19
C ASP A 122 -12.81 -37.19 13.04
N VAL A 123 -13.81 -37.06 12.19
CA VAL A 123 -13.84 -36.01 11.16
C VAL A 123 -14.18 -34.69 11.82
N LEU A 124 -13.30 -33.69 11.68
CA LEU A 124 -13.49 -32.38 12.31
C LEU A 124 -13.93 -31.31 11.31
N SER A 125 -13.52 -31.43 10.05
CA SER A 125 -13.98 -30.55 8.99
C SER A 125 -13.67 -31.12 7.61
N LYS A 126 -14.64 -31.04 6.70
CA LYS A 126 -14.43 -31.39 5.28
C LYS A 126 -13.96 -30.18 4.47
N SER A 127 -12.82 -30.30 3.79
CA SER A 127 -12.40 -29.34 2.77
C SER A 127 -13.08 -29.61 1.44
N LEU A 128 -13.85 -28.63 0.97
CA LEU A 128 -14.58 -28.66 -0.30
C LEU A 128 -13.76 -28.17 -1.49
N ARG A 129 -12.55 -27.66 -1.26
CA ARG A 129 -11.62 -27.26 -2.33
C ARG A 129 -10.31 -28.05 -2.19
N PRO A 130 -9.66 -28.43 -3.30
CA PRO A 130 -8.35 -29.07 -3.21
C PRO A 130 -7.31 -28.09 -2.65
N ILE A 131 -6.37 -28.60 -1.85
CA ILE A 131 -5.14 -27.85 -1.56
C ILE A 131 -4.30 -27.82 -2.85
N PRO A 132 -3.77 -26.65 -3.26
CA PRO A 132 -2.81 -26.58 -4.36
C PRO A 132 -1.58 -27.47 -4.11
N THR A 133 -1.27 -28.39 -5.04
CA THR A 133 -0.17 -29.37 -4.88
C THR A 133 1.19 -28.85 -5.35
N THR A 134 1.21 -27.85 -6.23
CA THR A 134 2.44 -27.20 -6.74
C THR A 134 2.19 -25.70 -6.89
N TRP A 135 3.28 -24.94 -6.81
CA TRP A 135 3.31 -23.47 -6.97
C TRP A 135 2.88 -22.97 -8.37
N GLN A 136 2.77 -23.86 -9.37
CA GLN A 136 2.32 -23.52 -10.72
C GLN A 136 0.85 -23.06 -10.71
N GLY A 137 0.66 -21.77 -10.46
CA GLY A 137 -0.62 -21.09 -10.28
C GLY A 137 -0.69 -20.12 -9.09
N ILE A 138 0.34 -20.08 -8.23
CA ILE A 138 0.48 -19.19 -7.06
C ILE A 138 1.85 -18.47 -7.04
N ASP A 139 2.73 -18.69 -8.03
CA ASP A 139 3.95 -17.87 -8.20
C ASP A 139 3.66 -16.38 -8.44
N ASP A 140 2.44 -16.05 -8.85
CA ASP A 140 1.96 -14.68 -8.91
C ASP A 140 1.83 -14.09 -7.48
N PRO A 141 2.63 -13.08 -7.11
CA PRO A 141 2.57 -12.45 -5.79
C PRO A 141 1.17 -11.93 -5.46
N GLU A 142 0.43 -11.45 -6.46
CA GLU A 142 -0.90 -10.89 -6.24
C GLU A 142 -1.91 -11.96 -5.78
N THR A 143 -1.89 -13.14 -6.41
CA THR A 143 -2.72 -14.28 -6.01
C THR A 143 -2.40 -14.75 -4.59
N ARG A 144 -1.12 -14.74 -4.19
CA ARG A 144 -0.69 -15.07 -2.82
C ARG A 144 -1.29 -14.13 -1.80
N TYR A 145 -1.21 -12.82 -2.06
CA TYR A 145 -1.76 -11.80 -1.16
C TYR A 145 -3.29 -11.88 -1.08
N ARG A 146 -3.99 -12.09 -2.20
CA ARG A 146 -5.46 -12.24 -2.22
C ARG A 146 -5.92 -13.49 -1.48
N LYS A 147 -5.19 -14.60 -1.62
CA LYS A 147 -5.50 -15.88 -0.97
C LYS A 147 -4.48 -16.17 0.11
N ARG A 148 -4.24 -15.21 1.02
CA ARG A 148 -3.21 -15.35 2.06
C ARG A 148 -3.36 -16.62 2.88
N TYR A 149 -4.59 -17.05 3.16
CA TYR A 149 -4.86 -18.30 3.85
C TYR A 149 -4.33 -19.55 3.13
N LEU A 150 -4.19 -19.52 1.79
CA LEU A 150 -3.50 -20.59 1.04
C LEU A 150 -1.98 -20.39 1.05
N ASP A 151 -1.48 -19.16 0.92
CA ASP A 151 -0.04 -18.85 1.02
C ASP A 151 0.51 -19.34 2.37
N LEU A 152 -0.11 -18.97 3.48
CA LEU A 152 0.25 -19.45 4.83
C LEU A 152 0.13 -20.97 5.00
N LEU A 153 -0.73 -21.62 4.21
CA LEU A 153 -0.92 -23.05 4.27
C LEU A 153 0.22 -23.81 3.58
N ILE A 154 0.74 -23.31 2.47
CA ILE A 154 1.69 -24.05 1.62
C ILE A 154 3.11 -23.45 1.62
N ASN A 155 3.26 -22.21 2.09
CA ASN A 155 4.52 -21.48 2.15
C ASN A 155 4.97 -21.26 3.61
N PRO A 156 5.93 -22.06 4.12
CA PRO A 156 6.47 -21.88 5.45
C PRO A 156 7.10 -20.51 5.69
N ASP A 157 7.70 -19.89 4.66
CA ASP A 157 8.34 -18.58 4.80
C ASP A 157 7.34 -17.46 5.05
N ALA A 158 6.18 -17.49 4.37
CA ALA A 158 5.11 -16.52 4.63
C ALA A 158 4.65 -16.57 6.09
N LYS A 159 4.51 -17.77 6.67
CA LYS A 159 4.19 -17.93 8.10
C LYS A 159 5.33 -17.42 8.98
N ARG A 160 6.58 -17.78 8.69
CA ARG A 160 7.76 -17.34 9.45
C ARG A 160 7.87 -15.82 9.53
N ILE A 161 7.59 -15.12 8.44
CA ILE A 161 7.62 -13.65 8.38
C ILE A 161 6.53 -13.05 9.28
N LEU A 162 5.31 -13.56 9.24
CA LEU A 162 4.23 -13.07 10.12
C LEU A 162 4.46 -13.43 11.60
N ASP A 163 5.00 -14.61 11.90
CA ASP A 163 5.38 -14.97 13.26
C ASP A 163 6.46 -14.02 13.80
N ALA A 164 7.42 -13.62 12.95
CA ALA A 164 8.44 -12.63 13.30
C ALA A 164 7.79 -11.26 13.58
N ARG A 165 6.80 -10.83 12.80
CA ARG A 165 6.01 -9.62 13.09
C ARG A 165 5.41 -9.64 14.49
N TRP A 166 4.69 -10.69 14.84
CA TRP A 166 4.04 -10.79 16.16
C TRP A 166 5.06 -10.82 17.29
N THR A 167 6.21 -11.46 17.05
CA THR A 167 7.34 -11.43 17.97
C THR A 167 7.88 -10.00 18.12
N ILE A 168 8.10 -9.28 17.02
CA ILE A 168 8.60 -7.90 17.04
C ILE A 168 7.65 -6.98 17.82
N GLU A 169 6.35 -6.99 17.51
CA GLU A 169 5.35 -6.15 18.21
C GLU A 169 5.29 -6.45 19.72
N LYS A 170 5.37 -7.73 20.11
CA LYS A 170 5.44 -8.13 21.52
C LYS A 170 6.72 -7.62 22.19
N GLU A 171 7.85 -7.76 21.51
CA GLU A 171 9.17 -7.46 22.05
C GLU A 171 9.47 -5.96 22.11
N ILE A 172 8.86 -5.16 21.20
CA ILE A 172 8.83 -3.70 21.29
C ILE A 172 8.18 -3.26 22.60
N ARG A 173 6.96 -3.75 22.89
CA ARG A 173 6.24 -3.44 24.13
C ARG A 173 7.07 -3.81 25.35
N ARG A 174 7.60 -5.04 25.37
CA ARG A 174 8.44 -5.53 26.48
C ARG A 174 9.65 -4.63 26.71
N TYR A 175 10.36 -4.25 25.67
CA TYR A 175 11.54 -3.39 25.81
C TYR A 175 11.16 -2.00 26.34
N LEU A 176 10.19 -1.33 25.72
CA LEU A 176 9.82 0.03 26.10
C LEU A 176 9.19 0.10 27.49
N GLN A 177 8.36 -0.87 27.89
CA GLN A 177 7.71 -0.90 29.20
C GLN A 177 8.67 -1.38 30.30
N ASP A 178 9.32 -2.53 30.13
CA ASP A 178 10.06 -3.17 31.21
C ASP A 178 11.48 -2.62 31.37
N VAL A 179 12.11 -2.17 30.28
CA VAL A 179 13.49 -1.68 30.29
C VAL A 179 13.55 -0.15 30.33
N GLU A 180 12.76 0.52 29.51
CA GLU A 180 12.80 1.99 29.37
C GLU A 180 11.71 2.72 30.18
N HIS A 181 10.76 1.97 30.76
CA HIS A 181 9.69 2.47 31.62
C HIS A 181 8.74 3.47 30.94
N PHE A 182 8.47 3.27 29.65
CA PHE A 182 7.42 4.01 28.94
C PHE A 182 6.03 3.47 29.27
N VAL A 183 5.05 4.36 29.24
CA VAL A 183 3.62 4.02 29.34
C VAL A 183 3.05 3.83 27.94
N GLU A 184 2.43 2.68 27.67
CA GLU A 184 1.65 2.49 26.45
C GLU A 184 0.32 3.23 26.58
N VAL A 185 -0.03 4.00 25.57
CA VAL A 185 -1.25 4.82 25.52
C VAL A 185 -2.01 4.59 24.21
N GLU A 186 -3.26 5.01 24.16
CA GLU A 186 -4.09 4.98 22.95
C GLU A 186 -4.63 6.39 22.69
N THR A 187 -4.45 6.90 21.47
CA THR A 187 -4.93 8.22 21.05
C THR A 187 -6.03 8.11 19.99
N PRO A 188 -6.82 9.17 19.73
CA PRO A 188 -7.93 9.11 18.78
C PRO A 188 -7.50 8.68 17.36
N VAL A 189 -8.17 7.65 16.85
CA VAL A 189 -8.05 7.20 15.44
C VAL A 189 -8.89 8.07 14.50
N LEU A 190 -10.08 8.46 14.95
CA LEU A 190 -10.93 9.43 14.27
C LEU A 190 -10.65 10.81 14.88
N GLN A 191 -10.16 11.72 14.06
CA GLN A 191 -9.75 13.07 14.47
C GLN A 191 -10.63 14.09 13.76
N THR A 192 -11.03 15.15 14.47
CA THR A 192 -11.73 16.31 13.88
C THR A 192 -10.81 17.13 12.98
N LEU A 193 -9.51 17.07 13.21
CA LEU A 193 -8.47 17.66 12.40
C LEU A 193 -7.28 16.68 12.33
N TYR A 194 -6.81 16.39 11.12
CA TYR A 194 -5.64 15.55 10.91
C TYR A 194 -4.35 16.36 11.10
N GLY A 195 -3.27 15.71 11.52
CA GLY A 195 -1.96 16.35 11.66
C GLY A 195 -0.89 15.42 12.19
N GLY A 196 0.31 15.98 12.43
CA GLY A 196 1.47 15.24 12.94
C GLY A 196 2.40 14.68 11.87
N THR A 197 2.07 14.86 10.60
CA THR A 197 2.91 14.55 9.44
C THR A 197 2.30 15.21 8.20
N ASN A 198 3.08 15.38 7.14
CA ASN A 198 2.55 15.75 5.83
C ASN A 198 2.07 14.47 5.13
N ALA A 199 0.78 14.38 4.89
CA ALA A 199 0.12 13.27 4.21
C ALA A 199 -1.35 13.61 3.94
N ARG A 200 -1.88 13.10 2.83
CA ARG A 200 -3.32 13.23 2.53
C ARG A 200 -4.13 12.30 3.45
N PRO A 201 -5.14 12.79 4.19
CA PRO A 201 -5.96 11.94 5.06
C PRO A 201 -7.05 11.17 4.28
N PHE A 202 -7.59 10.13 4.91
CA PHE A 202 -8.91 9.61 4.55
C PHE A 202 -9.99 10.38 5.31
N THR A 203 -10.98 10.88 4.59
CA THR A 203 -12.14 11.59 5.14
C THR A 203 -13.33 10.65 5.30
N THR A 204 -14.05 10.77 6.41
CA THR A 204 -15.33 10.11 6.68
C THR A 204 -16.30 11.09 7.31
N HIS A 205 -17.57 10.69 7.47
CA HIS A 205 -18.62 11.55 7.99
C HIS A 205 -19.33 10.89 9.18
N MET A 206 -19.44 11.60 10.30
CA MET A 206 -20.14 11.12 11.49
C MET A 206 -21.59 11.61 11.51
N ASN A 207 -22.52 10.76 11.06
CA ASN A 207 -23.95 11.10 10.93
C ASN A 207 -24.60 11.71 12.19
N ALA A 208 -24.20 11.26 13.39
CA ALA A 208 -24.82 11.73 14.63
C ALA A 208 -24.43 13.17 15.01
N LEU A 209 -23.26 13.64 14.55
CA LEU A 209 -22.76 14.98 14.79
C LEU A 209 -22.83 15.86 13.54
N ASP A 210 -23.25 15.29 12.40
CA ASP A 210 -23.30 15.95 11.09
C ASP A 210 -21.99 16.70 10.80
N SER A 211 -20.87 16.00 10.96
CA SER A 211 -19.53 16.57 10.89
C SER A 211 -18.56 15.59 10.24
N ASP A 212 -17.61 16.13 9.48
CA ASP A 212 -16.53 15.37 8.88
C ASP A 212 -15.46 15.03 9.91
N TYR A 213 -14.91 13.83 9.77
CA TYR A 213 -13.82 13.30 10.56
C TYR A 213 -12.76 12.73 9.64
N TYR A 214 -11.54 12.67 10.15
CA TYR A 214 -10.39 12.17 9.42
C TYR A 214 -9.83 10.95 10.14
N LEU A 215 -9.44 9.93 9.39
CA LEU A 215 -8.58 8.89 9.96
C LEU A 215 -7.18 9.48 10.17
N ARG A 216 -6.60 9.25 11.35
CA ARG A 216 -5.30 9.79 11.71
C ARG A 216 -4.22 9.42 10.71
N ILE A 217 -3.38 10.40 10.37
CA ILE A 217 -2.15 10.21 9.58
C ILE A 217 -0.93 9.96 10.46
N ALA A 218 -0.97 10.43 11.72
CA ALA A 218 -0.02 10.18 12.80
C ALA A 218 -0.69 10.42 14.18
N PRO A 219 -0.24 9.74 15.26
CA PRO A 219 -0.65 10.04 16.64
C PRO A 219 0.14 11.19 17.31
N GLU A 220 1.25 11.65 16.70
CA GLU A 220 2.20 12.65 17.24
C GLU A 220 1.56 13.77 18.08
N LEU A 221 0.62 14.54 17.51
CA LEU A 221 0.09 15.74 18.19
C LEU A 221 -0.69 15.39 19.46
N TYR A 222 -1.31 14.21 19.54
CA TYR A 222 -2.01 13.75 20.74
C TYR A 222 -1.05 13.17 21.78
N LEU A 223 0.00 12.48 21.35
CA LEU A 223 1.05 12.01 22.25
C LEU A 223 1.76 13.19 22.92
N LYS A 224 2.06 14.26 22.16
CA LYS A 224 2.61 15.51 22.70
C LYS A 224 1.65 16.22 23.67
N ARG A 225 0.33 16.16 23.46
CA ARG A 225 -0.65 16.66 24.44
C ARG A 225 -0.61 15.88 25.76
N LEU A 226 -0.36 14.57 25.73
CA LEU A 226 -0.15 13.79 26.97
C LEU A 226 1.11 14.23 27.71
N ILE A 227 2.17 14.59 26.98
CA ILE A 227 3.39 15.15 27.58
C ILE A 227 3.10 16.48 28.29
N VAL A 228 2.37 17.40 27.63
CA VAL A 228 1.88 18.65 28.26
C VAL A 228 1.03 18.33 29.50
N GLY A 229 0.22 17.28 29.43
CA GLY A 229 -0.60 16.79 30.55
C GLY A 229 0.18 16.18 31.72
N GLY A 230 1.51 16.06 31.62
CA GLY A 230 2.38 15.60 32.71
C GLY A 230 2.87 14.16 32.60
N TYR A 231 2.57 13.45 31.50
CA TYR A 231 3.26 12.20 31.23
C TYR A 231 4.70 12.48 30.75
N GLU A 232 5.68 11.72 31.23
CA GLU A 232 7.08 11.94 30.83
C GLU A 232 7.53 10.99 29.72
N ARG A 233 6.97 9.79 29.64
CA ARG A 233 7.38 8.74 28.70
C ARG A 233 6.16 8.00 28.19
N VAL A 234 5.78 8.26 26.94
CA VAL A 234 4.62 7.62 26.30
C VAL A 234 5.01 7.00 24.98
N PHE A 235 4.39 5.87 24.64
CA PHE A 235 4.45 5.31 23.31
C PHE A 235 3.10 4.77 22.88
N GLU A 236 2.86 4.73 21.58
CA GLU A 236 1.71 4.07 20.99
C GLU A 236 2.13 3.24 19.79
N ILE A 237 1.69 1.98 19.74
CA ILE A 237 1.69 1.19 18.51
C ILE A 237 0.37 1.46 17.78
N ALA A 238 0.44 2.31 16.76
CA ALA A 238 -0.70 2.89 16.08
C ALA A 238 -0.87 2.32 14.66
N ARG A 239 -2.11 2.06 14.26
CA ARG A 239 -2.49 2.04 12.83
C ARG A 239 -2.65 3.49 12.35
N ASN A 240 -1.92 3.85 11.30
CA ASN A 240 -2.02 5.13 10.60
C ASN A 240 -2.61 4.92 9.21
N PHE A 241 -3.29 5.93 8.69
CA PHE A 241 -4.03 5.88 7.44
C PHE A 241 -3.62 7.05 6.55
N ARG A 242 -2.99 6.78 5.42
CA ARG A 242 -2.55 7.79 4.46
C ARG A 242 -3.14 7.48 3.09
N ASN A 243 -3.84 8.44 2.52
CA ASN A 243 -4.55 8.31 1.25
C ASN A 243 -3.59 8.55 0.07
N GLU A 244 -2.63 7.64 -0.04
CA GLU A 244 -1.48 7.69 -0.95
C GLU A 244 -1.44 6.44 -1.86
N GLY A 245 -0.51 6.44 -2.81
CA GLY A 245 -0.25 5.30 -3.68
C GLY A 245 0.23 4.05 -2.93
N VAL A 246 0.13 2.89 -3.60
CA VAL A 246 0.59 1.61 -3.06
C VAL A 246 1.78 1.10 -3.85
N ASP A 247 2.91 0.89 -3.18
CA ASP A 247 4.14 0.38 -3.80
C ASP A 247 4.80 -0.75 -2.96
N LEU A 248 6.13 -0.92 -3.07
CA LEU A 248 6.91 -1.93 -2.34
C LEU A 248 7.12 -1.60 -0.86
N THR A 249 6.95 -0.34 -0.45
CA THR A 249 7.24 0.18 0.90
C THR A 249 6.08 1.00 1.50
N HIS A 250 4.98 1.19 0.76
CA HIS A 250 3.79 1.94 1.17
C HIS A 250 2.50 1.11 1.07
N GLN A 251 1.65 1.28 2.08
CA GLN A 251 0.29 0.77 2.15
C GLN A 251 -0.61 1.88 2.71
N PRO A 252 -1.87 2.00 2.28
CA PRO A 252 -2.74 3.08 2.75
C PRO A 252 -3.08 2.98 4.23
N GLU A 253 -3.03 1.77 4.79
CA GLU A 253 -3.05 1.52 6.22
C GLU A 253 -1.77 0.77 6.63
N PHE A 254 -1.08 1.26 7.66
CA PHE A 254 0.18 0.68 8.12
C PHE A 254 0.36 0.90 9.62
N THR A 255 1.14 0.03 10.25
CA THR A 255 1.42 0.08 11.68
C THR A 255 2.73 0.79 11.94
N MET A 256 2.69 1.80 12.79
CA MET A 256 3.84 2.56 13.25
C MET A 256 3.90 2.48 14.77
N ILE A 257 5.10 2.61 15.31
CA ILE A 257 5.27 2.99 16.71
C ILE A 257 5.80 4.41 16.75
N GLU A 258 5.21 5.24 17.61
CA GLU A 258 5.75 6.53 17.99
C GLU A 258 5.95 6.56 19.49
N TRP A 259 7.04 7.17 19.95
CA TRP A 259 7.27 7.43 21.36
C TRP A 259 7.92 8.77 21.61
N TYR A 260 7.61 9.33 22.77
CA TYR A 260 8.03 10.66 23.20
C TYR A 260 8.53 10.59 24.64
N GLU A 261 9.71 11.16 24.88
CA GLU A 261 10.36 11.23 26.20
C GLU A 261 10.66 12.69 26.57
N ALA A 262 10.01 13.17 27.63
CA ALA A 262 10.28 14.45 28.25
C ALA A 262 11.70 14.47 28.83
N TYR A 263 12.31 15.66 28.79
CA TYR A 263 13.70 15.94 29.16
C TYR A 263 14.76 15.20 28.34
N ALA A 264 14.37 14.51 27.26
CA ALA A 264 15.27 13.90 26.31
C ALA A 264 15.57 14.82 25.12
N ASP A 265 16.70 14.55 24.47
CA ASP A 265 17.05 15.07 23.15
C ASP A 265 17.28 13.91 22.18
N TYR A 266 17.54 14.24 20.92
CA TYR A 266 17.80 13.28 19.85
C TYR A 266 18.94 12.27 20.17
N THR A 267 19.88 12.61 21.05
CA THR A 267 20.94 11.70 21.49
C THR A 267 20.40 10.60 22.39
N ARG A 268 19.54 10.95 23.33
CA ARG A 268 18.84 9.97 24.16
C ARG A 268 17.94 9.07 23.32
N ILE A 269 17.23 9.63 22.33
CA ILE A 269 16.39 8.84 21.44
C ILE A 269 17.22 7.84 20.61
N MET A 270 18.38 8.25 20.07
CA MET A 270 19.31 7.30 19.42
C MET A 270 19.72 6.14 20.33
N ASP A 271 20.03 6.41 21.61
CA ASP A 271 20.44 5.37 22.56
C ASP A 271 19.30 4.38 22.86
N THR A 272 18.07 4.88 23.05
CA THR A 272 16.87 4.04 23.22
C THR A 272 16.62 3.18 21.99
N THR A 273 16.69 3.77 20.79
CA THR A 273 16.49 3.08 19.52
C THR A 273 17.57 2.03 19.28
N GLU A 274 18.84 2.34 19.52
CA GLU A 274 19.95 1.37 19.41
C GLU A 274 19.71 0.14 20.30
N GLY A 275 19.29 0.38 21.56
CA GLY A 275 18.96 -0.69 22.52
C GLY A 275 17.77 -1.54 22.05
N LEU A 276 16.69 -0.90 21.60
CA LEU A 276 15.51 -1.57 21.06
C LEU A 276 15.86 -2.47 19.87
N ILE A 277 16.62 -1.97 18.89
CA ILE A 277 16.96 -2.73 17.69
C ILE A 277 17.83 -3.94 18.03
N LYS A 278 18.81 -3.80 18.93
CA LYS A 278 19.61 -4.93 19.44
C LYS A 278 18.73 -5.99 20.11
N HIS A 279 17.77 -5.55 20.94
CA HIS A 279 16.81 -6.43 21.60
C HIS A 279 15.96 -7.21 20.60
N LEU A 280 15.40 -6.53 19.59
CA LEU A 280 14.58 -7.16 18.55
C LEU A 280 15.37 -8.15 17.69
N VAL A 281 16.58 -7.78 17.26
CA VAL A 281 17.46 -8.68 16.48
C VAL A 281 17.78 -9.94 17.28
N LYS A 282 18.08 -9.80 18.58
CA LYS A 282 18.31 -10.96 19.46
C LYS A 282 17.07 -11.84 19.59
N ALA A 283 15.87 -11.26 19.68
CA ALA A 283 14.62 -12.00 19.80
C ALA A 283 14.25 -12.76 18.51
N VAL A 284 14.42 -12.14 17.34
CA VAL A 284 14.06 -12.73 16.04
C VAL A 284 15.11 -13.74 15.56
N HIS A 285 16.40 -13.45 15.73
CA HIS A 285 17.48 -14.27 15.16
C HIS A 285 18.23 -15.12 16.19
N GLY A 286 18.01 -14.91 17.50
CA GLY A 286 18.75 -15.59 18.57
C GLY A 286 20.19 -15.10 18.76
N LYS A 287 20.67 -14.16 17.94
CA LYS A 287 22.02 -13.58 17.98
C LYS A 287 21.99 -12.10 17.55
N LEU A 288 23.02 -11.32 17.89
CA LEU A 288 23.16 -9.90 17.48
C LEU A 288 23.79 -9.78 16.09
N GLU A 289 23.24 -10.52 15.13
CA GLU A 289 23.69 -10.54 13.75
C GLU A 289 22.49 -10.84 12.84
N MET A 290 22.34 -10.07 11.78
CA MET A 290 21.25 -10.23 10.80
C MET A 290 21.74 -9.99 9.38
N LEU A 291 20.97 -10.47 8.41
CA LEU A 291 21.19 -10.24 6.99
C LEU A 291 20.37 -9.03 6.54
N VAL A 292 21.01 -8.03 5.94
CA VAL A 292 20.35 -6.85 5.36
C VAL A 292 20.76 -6.76 3.90
N GLY A 293 19.82 -7.04 3.00
CA GLY A 293 20.13 -7.25 1.58
C GLY A 293 21.10 -8.42 1.43
N GLU A 294 22.30 -8.13 0.95
CA GLU A 294 23.40 -9.10 0.77
C GLU A 294 24.42 -9.07 1.93
N HIS A 295 24.30 -8.12 2.86
CA HIS A 295 25.30 -7.89 3.90
C HIS A 295 24.93 -8.57 5.21
N VAL A 296 25.85 -9.37 5.76
CA VAL A 296 25.74 -9.87 7.14
C VAL A 296 26.30 -8.81 8.08
N VAL A 297 25.44 -8.26 8.94
CA VAL A 297 25.77 -7.14 9.82
C VAL A 297 25.73 -7.57 11.28
N LYS A 298 26.76 -7.17 12.04
CA LYS A 298 26.84 -7.37 13.50
C LYS A 298 26.42 -6.10 14.23
N LEU A 299 25.65 -6.26 15.31
CA LEU A 299 25.07 -5.16 16.08
C LEU A 299 25.61 -5.09 17.52
N ASP A 300 26.69 -5.78 17.85
CA ASP A 300 27.26 -5.82 19.20
C ASP A 300 28.04 -4.55 19.59
N GLY A 301 28.54 -3.78 18.60
CA GLY A 301 29.24 -2.52 18.80
C GLY A 301 28.33 -1.31 19.10
N LYS A 302 28.95 -0.19 19.49
CA LYS A 302 28.30 1.13 19.51
C LYS A 302 28.20 1.67 18.09
N TRP A 303 27.09 2.30 17.75
CA TRP A 303 26.90 2.85 16.41
C TRP A 303 27.53 4.24 16.35
N PRO A 304 28.48 4.50 15.43
CA PRO A 304 29.08 5.82 15.28
C PRO A 304 28.00 6.83 14.87
N ARG A 305 28.09 8.03 15.47
CA ARG A 305 27.29 9.19 15.09
C ARG A 305 28.15 10.10 14.23
N ILE A 306 27.73 10.34 12.99
CA ILE A 306 28.51 11.05 11.97
C ILE A 306 27.63 12.14 11.37
N SER A 307 28.12 13.37 11.28
CA SER A 307 27.39 14.44 10.58
C SER A 307 27.33 14.14 9.08
N MET A 308 26.32 14.66 8.39
CA MET A 308 26.21 14.52 6.93
C MET A 308 27.46 15.04 6.19
N ALA A 309 28.00 16.17 6.66
CA ALA A 309 29.23 16.76 6.14
C ALA A 309 30.45 15.83 6.32
N ASP A 310 30.61 15.24 7.51
CA ASP A 310 31.70 14.30 7.78
C ASP A 310 31.54 13.01 6.99
N ALA A 311 30.30 12.55 6.77
CA ALA A 311 30.01 11.38 5.97
C ALA A 311 30.40 11.60 4.50
N LEU A 312 29.99 12.72 3.90
CA LEU A 312 30.41 13.13 2.55
C LEU A 312 31.93 13.24 2.43
N LYS A 313 32.58 13.86 3.42
CA LYS A 313 34.04 13.99 3.44
C LYS A 313 34.74 12.65 3.52
N LYS A 314 34.22 11.73 4.34
CA LYS A 314 34.80 10.40 4.55
C LYS A 314 34.59 9.46 3.37
N PHE A 315 33.39 9.44 2.78
CA PHE A 315 32.98 8.43 1.81
C PHE A 315 33.02 8.90 0.35
N GLU A 316 32.95 10.21 0.11
CA GLU A 316 33.03 10.83 -1.23
C GLU A 316 34.25 11.74 -1.42
N SER A 317 35.01 12.02 -0.36
CA SER A 317 36.06 13.05 -0.36
C SER A 317 35.55 14.46 -0.68
N ILE A 318 34.25 14.72 -0.43
CA ILE A 318 33.62 16.03 -0.62
C ILE A 318 33.71 16.81 0.69
N ASP A 319 34.47 17.90 0.69
CA ASP A 319 34.57 18.82 1.83
C ASP A 319 33.59 19.98 1.63
N VAL A 320 32.41 19.89 2.24
CA VAL A 320 31.32 20.87 2.04
C VAL A 320 31.70 22.29 2.41
N GLU A 321 32.70 22.46 3.30
CA GLU A 321 33.22 23.77 3.73
C GLU A 321 34.19 24.39 2.71
N LYS A 322 34.66 23.64 1.71
CA LYS A 322 35.59 24.14 0.68
C LYS A 322 34.87 24.46 -0.62
N GLY A 323 35.17 25.63 -1.19
CA GLY A 323 34.63 26.08 -2.48
C GLY A 323 33.23 26.71 -2.42
N GLY A 324 32.62 26.77 -1.23
CA GLY A 324 31.29 27.34 -1.02
C GLY A 324 30.22 26.70 -1.91
N ASP A 325 29.15 27.44 -2.16
CA ASP A 325 27.99 26.95 -2.94
C ASP A 325 28.36 26.61 -4.38
N SER A 326 29.32 27.33 -4.98
CA SER A 326 29.85 27.02 -6.30
C SER A 326 30.56 25.66 -6.36
N GLY A 327 31.21 25.26 -5.27
CA GLY A 327 31.83 23.95 -5.14
C GLY A 327 30.78 22.84 -5.08
N LEU A 328 29.73 23.03 -4.28
CA LEU A 328 28.62 22.07 -4.17
C LEU A 328 27.87 21.91 -5.50
N GLN A 329 27.59 23.01 -6.21
CA GLN A 329 26.99 22.95 -7.54
C GLN A 329 27.84 22.14 -8.52
N LYS A 330 29.16 22.34 -8.50
CA LYS A 330 30.07 21.56 -9.34
C LYS A 330 30.05 20.07 -9.02
N GLU A 331 29.99 19.70 -7.73
CA GLU A 331 29.88 18.28 -7.33
C GLU A 331 28.55 17.66 -7.78
N LEU A 332 27.45 18.40 -7.70
CA LEU A 332 26.13 18.00 -8.21
C LEU A 332 26.17 17.78 -9.73
N ASP A 333 26.70 18.74 -10.48
CA ASP A 333 26.80 18.68 -11.94
C ASP A 333 27.67 17.49 -12.39
N GLN A 334 28.80 17.27 -11.71
CA GLN A 334 29.72 16.16 -12.00
C GLN A 334 29.09 14.78 -11.76
N ARG A 335 28.12 14.68 -10.85
CA ARG A 335 27.42 13.43 -10.51
C ARG A 335 26.04 13.33 -11.17
N HIS A 336 25.68 14.32 -11.99
CA HIS A 336 24.38 14.40 -12.64
C HIS A 336 23.20 14.37 -11.65
N ILE A 337 23.38 14.95 -10.46
CA ILE A 337 22.34 15.06 -9.43
C ILE A 337 21.62 16.39 -9.63
N GLN A 338 20.30 16.32 -9.85
CA GLN A 338 19.46 17.51 -9.99
C GLN A 338 18.80 17.83 -8.64
N LEU A 339 18.81 19.11 -8.26
CA LEU A 339 18.04 19.58 -7.12
C LEU A 339 16.61 19.89 -7.54
N THR A 340 15.66 19.52 -6.70
CA THR A 340 14.27 19.95 -6.84
C THR A 340 14.13 21.40 -6.35
N GLY A 341 13.63 22.27 -7.23
CA GLY A 341 13.39 23.68 -6.94
C GLY A 341 14.66 24.54 -6.91
N THR A 342 14.65 25.62 -6.13
CA THR A 342 15.79 26.55 -6.04
C THR A 342 16.94 25.96 -5.24
N PHE A 343 18.16 26.24 -5.70
CA PHE A 343 19.38 25.88 -4.98
C PHE A 343 19.37 26.47 -3.56
N SER A 344 19.70 25.64 -2.58
CA SER A 344 20.15 26.05 -1.25
C SER A 344 21.28 25.14 -0.83
N ARG A 345 22.18 25.65 0.02
CA ARG A 345 23.33 24.90 0.51
C ARG A 345 22.88 23.60 1.21
N GLY A 346 21.87 23.66 2.08
CA GLY A 346 21.34 22.49 2.77
C GLY A 346 20.78 21.42 1.82
N LYS A 347 19.94 21.82 0.85
CA LYS A 347 19.40 20.88 -0.17
C LYS A 347 20.52 20.24 -1.01
N ALA A 348 21.57 20.99 -1.35
CA ALA A 348 22.71 20.47 -2.09
C ALA A 348 23.49 19.41 -1.29
N ILE A 349 23.77 19.68 -0.01
CA ILE A 349 24.45 18.74 0.88
C ILE A 349 23.63 17.46 1.05
N PHE A 350 22.33 17.60 1.31
CA PHE A 350 21.42 16.46 1.44
C PHE A 350 21.36 15.62 0.17
N ALA A 351 21.15 16.24 -1.00
CA ALA A 351 21.07 15.51 -2.26
C ALA A 351 22.37 14.77 -2.60
N LEU A 352 23.53 15.39 -2.37
CA LEU A 352 24.82 14.73 -2.52
C LEU A 352 24.93 13.51 -1.60
N PHE A 353 24.55 13.66 -0.33
CA PHE A 353 24.58 12.57 0.63
C PHE A 353 23.67 11.42 0.18
N ASP A 354 22.38 11.70 0.00
CA ASP A 354 21.33 10.71 -0.31
C ASP A 354 21.67 9.85 -1.54
N HIS A 355 22.25 10.45 -2.57
CA HIS A 355 22.59 9.74 -3.81
C HIS A 355 23.88 8.91 -3.73
N THR A 356 24.79 9.19 -2.79
CA THR A 356 26.16 8.67 -2.86
C THR A 356 26.63 7.91 -1.61
N VAL A 357 26.18 8.32 -0.43
CA VAL A 357 26.68 7.81 0.85
C VAL A 357 25.91 6.60 1.36
N PRO A 358 24.55 6.54 1.35
CA PRO A 358 23.79 5.42 1.93
C PRO A 358 24.29 4.03 1.53
N PRO A 359 24.59 3.71 0.25
CA PRO A 359 25.09 2.38 -0.13
C PRO A 359 26.40 1.96 0.54
N LYS A 360 27.17 2.90 1.11
CA LYS A 360 28.46 2.67 1.79
C LYS A 360 28.31 2.46 3.30
N LEU A 361 27.14 2.75 3.88
CA LEU A 361 26.84 2.63 5.31
C LEU A 361 26.44 1.18 5.67
N ILE A 362 27.37 0.23 5.52
CA ILE A 362 27.10 -1.20 5.75
C ILE A 362 26.94 -1.53 7.23
N ASN A 363 27.83 -1.02 8.08
CA ASN A 363 27.72 -1.20 9.52
C ASN A 363 26.72 -0.21 10.11
N PRO A 364 26.06 -0.54 11.24
CA PRO A 364 25.09 0.35 11.86
C PRO A 364 25.71 1.71 12.14
N THR A 365 25.11 2.78 11.64
CA THR A 365 25.63 4.15 11.70
C THR A 365 24.47 5.11 11.89
N TRP A 366 24.65 6.08 12.79
CA TRP A 366 23.75 7.21 12.94
C TRP A 366 24.27 8.38 12.10
N ILE A 367 23.44 8.88 11.19
CA ILE A 367 23.68 10.15 10.51
C ILE A 367 22.93 11.23 11.27
N ILE A 368 23.61 12.31 11.64
CA ILE A 368 23.07 13.36 12.51
C ILE A 368 23.24 14.75 11.92
N ASP A 369 22.53 15.70 12.53
CA ASP A 369 22.65 17.14 12.31
C ASP A 369 22.29 17.54 10.86
N TYR A 370 21.04 17.26 10.47
CA TYR A 370 20.55 17.50 9.12
C TYR A 370 20.43 19.00 8.82
N PRO A 371 20.55 19.42 7.55
CA PRO A 371 20.30 20.80 7.16
C PRO A 371 18.86 21.23 7.46
N LYS A 372 18.69 22.45 7.99
CA LYS A 372 17.40 22.98 8.42
C LYS A 372 16.39 23.05 7.27
N GLU A 373 16.83 23.31 6.04
CA GLU A 373 15.98 23.46 4.86
C GLU A 373 15.31 22.16 4.39
N VAL A 374 15.80 21.00 4.83
CA VAL A 374 15.23 19.68 4.52
C VAL A 374 14.59 19.02 5.74
N SER A 375 14.43 19.73 6.85
CA SER A 375 13.93 19.19 8.12
C SER A 375 13.04 20.20 8.85
N PRO A 376 11.88 20.56 8.26
CA PRO A 376 11.06 21.66 8.74
C PRO A 376 10.39 21.42 10.11
N LEU A 377 10.29 20.16 10.54
CA LEU A 377 9.64 19.73 11.78
C LEU A 377 10.60 19.59 12.97
N SER A 378 11.91 19.67 12.73
CA SER A 378 12.92 19.39 13.74
C SER A 378 13.39 20.67 14.45
N LYS A 379 13.75 20.55 15.73
CA LYS A 379 14.29 21.67 16.50
C LYS A 379 15.66 22.11 15.97
N GLU A 380 15.87 23.43 15.89
CA GLU A 380 17.13 24.02 15.46
C GLU A 380 18.30 23.55 16.33
N HIS A 381 19.45 23.30 15.70
CA HIS A 381 20.61 22.76 16.39
C HIS A 381 21.23 23.79 17.33
N ARG A 382 21.50 23.38 18.58
CA ARG A 382 21.90 24.27 19.68
C ARG A 382 23.21 25.05 19.46
N LYS A 383 24.01 24.71 18.46
CA LYS A 383 25.29 25.38 18.13
C LYS A 383 25.38 25.91 16.70
N ASN A 384 24.51 25.48 15.79
CA ASN A 384 24.61 25.83 14.37
C ASN A 384 23.20 26.06 13.80
N PRO A 385 22.80 27.31 13.54
CA PRO A 385 21.44 27.65 13.12
C PRO A 385 21.06 27.11 11.73
N GLU A 386 22.06 26.70 10.93
CA GLU A 386 21.84 26.10 9.60
C GLU A 386 21.45 24.62 9.69
N LEU A 387 21.53 24.00 10.88
CA LEU A 387 21.26 22.59 11.11
C LEU A 387 20.12 22.39 12.12
N VAL A 388 19.60 21.17 12.20
CA VAL A 388 18.61 20.72 13.18
C VAL A 388 19.09 19.49 13.93
N GLU A 389 18.56 19.26 15.14
CA GLU A 389 18.82 18.04 15.92
C GLU A 389 17.96 16.88 15.43
N ARG A 390 18.24 16.39 14.22
CA ARG A 390 17.62 15.21 13.58
C ARG A 390 18.66 14.13 13.35
N PHE A 391 18.24 12.87 13.35
CA PHE A 391 19.07 11.73 13.00
C PHE A 391 18.33 10.69 12.18
N GLU A 392 19.07 9.97 11.34
CA GLU A 392 18.61 8.73 10.70
C GLU A 392 19.55 7.57 11.02
N GLY A 393 18.98 6.38 11.19
CA GLY A 393 19.72 5.14 11.43
C GLY A 393 19.92 4.35 10.15
N TYR A 394 21.18 4.07 9.78
CA TYR A 394 21.53 3.28 8.60
C TYR A 394 22.16 1.94 8.98
N ILE A 395 21.70 0.85 8.37
CA ILE A 395 22.28 -0.49 8.50
C ILE A 395 22.26 -1.18 7.14
N GLY A 396 23.34 -1.84 6.71
CA GLY A 396 23.39 -2.57 5.45
C GLY A 396 23.13 -1.69 4.21
N GLY A 397 23.46 -0.39 4.31
CA GLY A 397 23.26 0.61 3.28
C GLY A 397 21.81 1.10 3.09
N LYS A 398 20.96 0.88 4.09
CA LYS A 398 19.54 1.26 4.08
C LYS A 398 19.17 2.05 5.33
N GLU A 399 18.34 3.06 5.14
CA GLU A 399 17.69 3.79 6.23
C GLU A 399 16.68 2.87 6.94
N MET A 400 16.65 2.92 8.27
CA MET A 400 15.81 2.10 9.13
C MET A 400 14.80 2.93 9.94
N CYS A 401 15.19 4.12 10.38
CA CYS A 401 14.37 5.00 11.20
C CYS A 401 14.89 6.45 11.16
N ASP A 402 14.02 7.39 11.50
CA ASP A 402 14.26 8.83 11.54
C ASP A 402 13.65 9.43 12.82
N GLY A 403 14.36 10.31 13.52
CA GLY A 403 13.90 10.95 14.75
C GLY A 403 14.64 12.24 15.08
N TRP A 404 14.15 13.00 16.06
CA TRP A 404 14.68 14.34 16.34
C TRP A 404 14.40 14.84 17.77
N SER A 405 15.03 15.97 18.13
CA SER A 405 14.60 16.80 19.25
C SER A 405 13.39 17.63 18.81
N GLU A 406 12.33 17.63 19.61
CA GLU A 406 11.04 18.21 19.25
C GLU A 406 10.97 19.73 19.42
N ILE A 407 10.25 20.37 18.51
CA ILE A 407 9.85 21.77 18.68
C ILE A 407 8.90 21.86 19.88
N THR A 408 9.25 22.74 20.81
CA THR A 408 8.63 22.89 22.13
C THR A 408 8.21 24.34 22.41
N ASP A 409 8.55 25.26 21.50
CA ASP A 409 8.12 26.66 21.51
C ASP A 409 6.85 26.82 20.66
N ALA A 410 5.74 27.19 21.29
CA ALA A 410 4.46 27.39 20.63
C ALA A 410 4.50 28.47 19.54
N LEU A 411 5.30 29.53 19.72
CA LEU A 411 5.42 30.62 18.75
C LEU A 411 6.18 30.17 17.50
N GLU A 412 7.18 29.31 17.67
CA GLU A 412 7.88 28.71 16.53
C GLU A 412 6.97 27.71 15.81
N GLN A 413 6.26 26.84 16.54
CA GLN A 413 5.33 25.89 15.94
C GLN A 413 4.22 26.59 15.15
N ARG A 414 3.68 27.72 15.66
CA ARG A 414 2.68 28.53 14.94
C ARG A 414 3.22 29.00 13.59
N LYS A 415 4.43 29.54 13.53
CA LYS A 415 5.04 29.99 12.26
C LYS A 415 5.18 28.84 11.26
N ARG A 416 5.49 27.63 11.74
CA ARG A 416 5.55 26.43 10.88
C ARG A 416 4.19 26.10 10.30
N PHE A 417 3.14 26.10 11.12
CA PHE A 417 1.78 25.90 10.62
C PHE A 417 1.31 27.01 9.67
N GLU A 418 1.73 28.26 9.86
CA GLU A 418 1.43 29.35 8.93
C GLU A 418 2.07 29.13 7.54
N VAL A 419 3.27 28.56 7.50
CA VAL A 419 3.95 28.15 6.26
C VAL A 419 3.22 26.99 5.59
N GLU A 420 2.86 25.94 6.33
CA GLU A 420 2.08 24.81 5.78
C GLU A 420 0.72 25.25 5.25
N GLN A 421 0.03 26.17 5.95
CA GLN A 421 -1.20 26.79 5.45
C GLN A 421 -1.00 27.57 4.14
N GLN A 422 0.18 28.17 3.95
CA GLN A 422 0.51 28.82 2.69
C GLN A 422 0.70 27.78 1.57
N HIS A 423 1.43 26.69 1.83
CA HIS A 423 1.58 25.60 0.87
C HIS A 423 0.22 24.98 0.50
N MET A 424 -0.68 24.81 1.48
CA MET A 424 -2.04 24.32 1.25
C MET A 424 -2.84 25.26 0.33
N ARG A 425 -2.72 26.59 0.53
CA ARG A 425 -3.33 27.59 -0.38
C ARG A 425 -2.74 27.57 -1.79
N GLU A 426 -1.49 27.14 -1.91
CA GLU A 426 -0.79 26.96 -3.20
C GLU A 426 -1.09 25.62 -3.87
N GLY A 427 -1.90 24.77 -3.25
CA GLY A 427 -2.40 23.52 -3.83
C GLY A 427 -1.71 22.25 -3.32
N ASP A 428 -0.84 22.35 -2.31
CA ASP A 428 -0.26 21.17 -1.66
C ASP A 428 -1.31 20.44 -0.82
N ALA A 429 -1.74 19.25 -1.28
CA ALA A 429 -2.75 18.43 -0.64
C ALA A 429 -2.23 17.64 0.58
N GLU A 430 -0.91 17.59 0.79
CA GLU A 430 -0.27 16.89 1.91
C GLU A 430 0.11 17.85 3.05
N ALA A 431 0.09 19.15 2.80
CA ALA A 431 0.39 20.18 3.79
C ALA A 431 -0.50 20.07 5.03
N GLN A 432 0.10 20.32 6.20
CA GLN A 432 -0.60 20.17 7.47
C GLN A 432 -1.53 21.38 7.77
N PRO A 433 -2.75 21.15 8.27
CA PRO A 433 -3.62 22.24 8.71
C PRO A 433 -3.14 22.87 10.05
N MET A 434 -3.72 24.03 10.36
CA MET A 434 -3.46 24.76 11.61
C MET A 434 -4.27 24.13 12.74
N ASP A 435 -3.59 23.55 13.73
CA ASP A 435 -4.21 22.99 14.93
C ASP A 435 -4.06 23.97 16.11
N GLU A 436 -5.06 24.83 16.28
CA GLU A 436 -5.08 25.83 17.37
C GLU A 436 -5.16 25.19 18.75
N GLU A 437 -5.80 24.03 18.90
CA GLU A 437 -5.87 23.32 20.18
C GLU A 437 -4.50 22.74 20.58
N PHE A 438 -3.71 22.31 19.60
CA PHE A 438 -2.34 21.86 19.85
C PHE A 438 -1.44 23.02 20.26
N LEU A 439 -1.56 24.17 19.59
CA LEU A 439 -0.81 25.37 19.95
C LEU A 439 -1.18 25.85 21.35
N GLU A 440 -2.47 25.88 21.71
CA GLU A 440 -2.92 26.19 23.07
C GLU A 440 -2.29 25.21 24.09
N ALA A 441 -2.28 23.91 23.80
CA ALA A 441 -1.62 22.94 24.68
C ALA A 441 -0.13 23.26 24.87
N MET A 442 0.60 23.61 23.81
CA MET A 442 2.00 24.04 23.91
C MET A 442 2.18 25.32 24.75
N GLU A 443 1.23 26.25 24.70
CA GLU A 443 1.26 27.50 25.48
C GLU A 443 1.10 27.27 26.99
N TYR A 444 0.45 26.17 27.42
CA TYR A 444 0.48 25.73 28.82
C TYR A 444 1.85 25.19 29.27
N GLY A 445 2.79 25.03 28.34
CA GLY A 445 4.16 24.63 28.57
C GLY A 445 4.44 23.21 28.12
N MET A 446 5.43 23.06 27.24
CA MET A 446 5.96 21.77 26.82
C MET A 446 7.42 21.62 27.30
N PRO A 447 7.78 20.55 28.03
CA PRO A 447 9.16 20.33 28.45
C PRO A 447 10.06 20.08 27.23
N PRO A 448 11.39 20.19 27.36
CA PRO A 448 12.31 19.65 26.35
C PRO A 448 11.90 18.21 26.02
N LEU A 449 11.87 17.85 24.75
CA LEU A 449 11.24 16.61 24.31
C LEU A 449 12.03 16.00 23.16
N GLY A 450 12.22 14.69 23.20
CA GLY A 450 12.72 13.89 22.08
C GLY A 450 11.64 12.93 21.60
N GLY A 451 11.57 12.72 20.29
CA GLY A 451 10.57 11.87 19.66
C GLY A 451 11.12 11.10 18.46
N ILE A 452 10.42 10.03 18.09
CA ILE A 452 10.71 9.20 16.93
C ILE A 452 9.47 8.40 16.53
N GLY A 453 9.30 8.22 15.22
CA GLY A 453 8.36 7.30 14.61
C GLY A 453 9.07 6.21 13.82
N ILE A 454 8.68 4.95 14.03
CA ILE A 454 9.20 3.80 13.27
C ILE A 454 8.04 3.02 12.68
N GLY A 455 7.99 2.92 11.34
CA GLY A 455 7.05 2.02 10.67
C GLY A 455 7.34 0.57 11.03
N ILE A 456 6.47 -0.07 11.81
CA ILE A 456 6.64 -1.48 12.22
C ILE A 456 6.66 -2.39 11.00
N ASP A 457 5.84 -2.13 9.97
CA ASP A 457 5.87 -2.94 8.75
C ASP A 457 7.27 -2.92 8.10
N ARG A 458 7.88 -1.73 7.97
CA ARG A 458 9.25 -1.59 7.45
C ARG A 458 10.29 -2.20 8.38
N LEU A 459 10.10 -2.10 9.70
CA LEU A 459 10.97 -2.75 10.66
C LEU A 459 10.91 -4.29 10.54
N VAL A 460 9.73 -4.87 10.32
CA VAL A 460 9.59 -6.30 10.03
C VAL A 460 10.29 -6.64 8.72
N MET A 461 10.07 -5.86 7.64
CA MET A 461 10.78 -6.05 6.37
C MET A 461 12.28 -6.11 6.57
N PHE A 462 12.81 -5.19 7.38
CA PHE A 462 14.22 -5.07 7.69
C PHE A 462 14.73 -6.30 8.45
N LEU A 463 14.09 -6.66 9.56
CA LEU A 463 14.49 -7.77 10.44
C LEU A 463 14.25 -9.14 9.81
N THR A 464 13.37 -9.27 8.82
CA THR A 464 13.15 -10.54 8.09
C THR A 464 13.85 -10.58 6.73
N ASN A 465 14.61 -9.53 6.36
CA ASN A 465 15.22 -9.35 5.04
C ASN A 465 14.22 -9.55 3.89
N THR A 466 13.02 -8.96 4.04
CA THR A 466 11.88 -9.12 3.12
C THR A 466 11.49 -7.75 2.55
N TRP A 467 11.94 -7.45 1.34
CA TRP A 467 11.85 -6.11 0.73
C TRP A 467 10.55 -5.84 -0.05
N ALA A 468 9.42 -6.33 0.47
CA ALA A 468 8.09 -6.01 -0.03
C ALA A 468 7.10 -5.92 1.14
N ILE A 469 6.51 -4.75 1.36
CA ILE A 469 5.63 -4.49 2.51
C ILE A 469 4.40 -5.41 2.55
N ARG A 470 3.92 -5.85 1.37
CA ARG A 470 2.80 -6.78 1.25
C ARG A 470 3.10 -8.18 1.81
N GLU A 471 4.38 -8.57 1.91
CA GLU A 471 4.79 -9.86 2.49
C GLU A 471 4.73 -9.85 4.02
N VAL A 472 4.87 -8.68 4.65
CA VAL A 472 4.91 -8.55 6.12
C VAL A 472 3.56 -8.17 6.74
N ILE A 473 2.55 -7.92 5.92
CA ILE A 473 1.17 -7.67 6.32
C ILE A 473 0.35 -8.92 6.01
N ALA A 474 -0.45 -9.39 6.97
CA ALA A 474 -1.27 -10.58 6.77
C ALA A 474 -2.24 -10.38 5.60
N PHE A 475 -2.96 -9.26 5.57
CA PHE A 475 -3.93 -8.93 4.53
C PHE A 475 -3.66 -7.52 4.01
N PRO A 476 -2.73 -7.34 3.05
CA PRO A 476 -2.43 -6.02 2.50
C PRO A 476 -3.60 -5.51 1.65
N THR A 477 -3.67 -4.19 1.49
CA THR A 477 -4.62 -3.58 0.56
C THR A 477 -4.21 -3.93 -0.88
N LEU A 478 -5.19 -4.38 -1.66
CA LEU A 478 -5.02 -4.79 -3.05
C LEU A 478 -6.06 -4.11 -3.92
N ARG A 479 -5.72 -3.86 -5.19
CA ARG A 479 -6.70 -3.37 -6.16
C ARG A 479 -7.92 -4.31 -6.21
N PRO A 480 -9.16 -3.83 -6.24
CA PRO A 480 -10.33 -4.69 -6.41
C PRO A 480 -10.26 -5.54 -7.70
N VAL A 481 -10.90 -6.72 -7.70
CA VAL A 481 -11.08 -7.55 -8.90
C VAL A 481 -12.56 -7.86 -9.06
N GLY A 482 -13.14 -7.49 -10.21
CA GLY A 482 -14.57 -7.67 -10.51
C GLY A 482 -15.48 -6.57 -9.92
N LYS A 483 -16.80 -6.67 -10.20
CA LYS A 483 -17.79 -5.75 -9.62
C LYS A 483 -17.88 -6.00 -8.11
N GLN A 484 -17.47 -5.01 -7.31
CA GLN A 484 -17.71 -5.00 -5.87
C GLN A 484 -19.22 -5.14 -5.61
N PRO A 485 -19.65 -5.94 -4.62
CA PRO A 485 -21.05 -5.99 -4.24
C PRO A 485 -21.48 -4.58 -3.80
N VAL A 486 -22.49 -4.03 -4.48
CA VAL A 486 -23.08 -2.74 -4.12
C VAL A 486 -23.69 -2.92 -2.73
N VAL A 487 -23.11 -2.27 -1.73
CA VAL A 487 -23.78 -2.13 -0.43
C VAL A 487 -25.01 -1.26 -0.68
N PRO A 488 -26.24 -1.76 -0.43
CA PRO A 488 -27.42 -0.93 -0.55
C PRO A 488 -27.26 0.26 0.40
N THR A 489 -27.05 1.46 -0.13
CA THR A 489 -27.15 2.67 0.66
C THR A 489 -28.61 2.75 1.12
N ALA A 490 -28.82 2.64 2.43
CA ALA A 490 -30.09 3.05 3.01
C ALA A 490 -30.30 4.50 2.59
N THR A 491 -31.39 4.76 1.86
CA THR A 491 -31.82 6.11 1.52
C THR A 491 -32.05 6.86 2.83
N SER A 492 -31.03 7.60 3.28
CA SER A 492 -31.22 8.61 4.31
C SER A 492 -32.18 9.63 3.71
N THR A 493 -33.41 9.60 4.22
CA THR A 493 -34.37 10.66 3.95
C THR A 493 -33.77 11.91 4.56
N PRO A 494 -33.49 12.99 3.79
CA PRO A 494 -32.91 14.19 4.36
C PRO A 494 -33.88 14.73 5.42
N LEU A 495 -33.43 14.78 6.68
CA LEU A 495 -34.11 15.54 7.70
C LEU A 495 -34.07 17.02 7.27
N SER A 496 -35.26 17.57 7.10
CA SER A 496 -35.55 18.95 6.73
C SER A 496 -34.58 19.95 7.35
N THR A 497 -33.74 20.56 6.52
CA THR A 497 -32.89 21.68 6.90
C THR A 497 -33.71 22.96 7.05
N VAL A 498 -33.49 23.68 8.15
CA VAL A 498 -33.95 25.04 8.39
C VAL A 498 -33.14 25.99 7.48
N PRO A 499 -33.74 27.02 6.84
CA PRO A 499 -33.13 27.71 5.71
C PRO A 499 -32.09 28.74 6.14
N VAL A 500 -30.88 28.64 5.59
CA VAL A 500 -29.89 29.73 5.54
C VAL A 500 -29.82 30.28 4.11
N LYS A 501 -29.65 31.60 4.03
CA LYS A 501 -29.98 32.50 2.92
C LYS A 501 -29.25 32.23 1.60
N LYS A 502 -29.99 32.52 0.52
CA LYS A 502 -29.60 32.60 -0.90
C LYS A 502 -28.28 33.33 -1.14
N SER A 503 -27.34 32.66 -1.82
CA SER A 503 -26.45 33.29 -2.80
C SER A 503 -26.89 32.88 -4.22
N VAL A 504 -26.43 33.67 -5.19
CA VAL A 504 -27.06 33.94 -6.49
C VAL A 504 -26.86 32.79 -7.49
N LYS A 505 -27.92 32.43 -8.24
CA LYS A 505 -27.87 31.55 -9.41
C LYS A 505 -27.32 32.32 -10.62
N THR A 506 -26.26 31.82 -11.25
CA THR A 506 -25.96 32.03 -12.68
C THR A 506 -26.16 30.70 -13.41
N SER A 507 -26.83 30.75 -14.56
CA SER A 507 -27.24 29.58 -15.35
C SER A 507 -26.08 29.07 -16.20
N THR A 508 -25.75 27.78 -16.14
CA THR A 508 -24.77 27.16 -17.04
C THR A 508 -25.50 26.50 -18.21
N SER A 509 -25.55 27.19 -19.35
CA SER A 509 -25.98 26.61 -20.64
C SER A 509 -24.76 26.07 -21.37
N LEU A 510 -24.85 24.84 -21.89
CA LEU A 510 -23.83 24.25 -22.77
C LEU A 510 -23.50 25.20 -23.94
N PRO A 511 -22.22 25.45 -24.27
CA PRO A 511 -21.85 26.31 -25.40
C PRO A 511 -22.31 25.73 -26.74
N SER A 512 -22.52 26.59 -27.74
CA SER A 512 -22.72 26.13 -29.12
C SER A 512 -21.42 25.58 -29.72
N ARG A 513 -21.51 24.75 -30.77
CA ARG A 513 -20.31 24.23 -31.48
C ARG A 513 -19.39 25.35 -31.94
N ASP A 514 -19.94 26.43 -32.50
CA ASP A 514 -19.16 27.60 -32.93
C ASP A 514 -18.41 28.26 -31.76
N GLN A 515 -19.03 28.32 -30.57
CA GLN A 515 -18.38 28.86 -29.37
C GLN A 515 -17.23 27.96 -28.90
N SER A 516 -17.46 26.64 -28.85
CA SER A 516 -16.43 25.67 -28.45
C SER A 516 -15.26 25.64 -29.45
N GLN A 517 -15.53 25.68 -30.75
CA GLN A 517 -14.48 25.75 -31.79
C GLN A 517 -13.69 27.05 -31.72
N LYS A 518 -14.37 28.19 -31.52
CA LYS A 518 -13.69 29.47 -31.36
C LYS A 518 -12.81 29.49 -30.11
N LEU A 519 -13.28 28.88 -29.01
CA LEU A 519 -12.51 28.74 -27.77
C LEU A 519 -11.28 27.87 -28.00
N LEU A 520 -11.43 26.69 -28.60
CA LEU A 520 -10.34 25.81 -28.98
C LEU A 520 -9.26 26.55 -29.79
N HIS A 521 -9.63 27.17 -30.91
CA HIS A 521 -8.69 27.90 -31.77
C HIS A 521 -8.10 29.16 -31.12
N THR A 522 -8.64 29.63 -29.99
CA THR A 522 -8.05 30.74 -29.23
C THR A 522 -6.85 30.25 -28.39
N TYR A 523 -6.95 29.05 -27.80
CA TYR A 523 -5.96 28.54 -26.85
C TYR A 523 -5.00 27.51 -27.45
N VAL A 524 -5.43 26.78 -28.48
CA VAL A 524 -4.65 25.76 -29.19
C VAL A 524 -4.35 26.25 -30.61
N LYS A 525 -3.06 26.34 -30.96
CA LYS A 525 -2.54 26.71 -32.30
C LYS A 525 -1.88 25.54 -33.01
N ASN A 526 -1.51 24.49 -32.28
CA ASN A 526 -0.92 23.28 -32.83
C ASN A 526 -1.96 22.49 -33.63
N GLU A 527 -1.78 22.42 -34.95
CA GLU A 527 -2.70 21.74 -35.87
C GLU A 527 -2.87 20.24 -35.55
N ALA A 528 -1.84 19.57 -35.04
CA ALA A 528 -1.94 18.17 -34.63
C ALA A 528 -2.79 18.00 -33.35
N LEU A 529 -2.71 18.95 -32.41
CA LEU A 529 -3.55 18.94 -31.21
C LEU A 529 -5.00 19.31 -31.54
N VAL A 530 -5.23 20.29 -32.42
CA VAL A 530 -6.57 20.60 -32.94
C VAL A 530 -7.19 19.35 -33.57
N HIS A 531 -6.45 18.67 -34.45
CA HIS A 531 -6.93 17.46 -35.11
C HIS A 531 -7.22 16.33 -34.11
N HIS A 532 -6.37 16.17 -33.08
CA HIS A 532 -6.59 15.19 -32.00
C HIS A 532 -7.91 15.44 -31.27
N VAL A 533 -8.15 16.65 -30.76
CA VAL A 533 -9.38 16.93 -30.02
C VAL A 533 -10.63 16.88 -30.91
N GLU A 534 -10.52 17.18 -32.21
CA GLU A 534 -11.62 17.00 -33.17
C GLU A 534 -11.96 15.52 -33.38
N MET A 535 -10.96 14.64 -33.44
CA MET A 535 -11.17 13.20 -33.50
C MET A 535 -11.84 12.69 -32.22
N VAL A 536 -11.38 13.11 -31.05
CA VAL A 536 -11.97 12.73 -29.76
C VAL A 536 -13.42 13.24 -29.65
N ALA A 537 -13.68 14.51 -30.02
CA ALA A 537 -15.03 15.09 -30.06
C ALA A 537 -16.00 14.28 -30.93
N ALA A 538 -15.58 13.88 -32.13
CA ALA A 538 -16.41 13.10 -33.04
C ALA A 538 -16.61 11.65 -32.56
N ALA A 539 -15.62 11.05 -31.91
CA ALA A 539 -15.75 9.76 -31.25
C ALA A 539 -16.82 9.81 -30.15
N LEU A 540 -16.73 10.80 -29.27
CA LEU A 540 -17.70 11.00 -28.20
C LEU A 540 -19.10 11.31 -28.73
N GLU A 541 -19.23 12.19 -29.71
CA GLU A 541 -20.53 12.46 -30.35
C GLU A 541 -21.17 11.19 -30.93
N SER A 542 -20.36 10.34 -31.56
CA SER A 542 -20.83 9.07 -32.13
C SER A 542 -21.24 8.07 -31.05
N TYR A 543 -20.49 8.00 -29.94
CA TYR A 543 -20.87 7.16 -28.80
C TYR A 543 -22.14 7.66 -28.12
N ALA A 544 -22.30 8.96 -27.93
CA ALA A 544 -23.50 9.55 -27.34
C ALA A 544 -24.75 9.15 -28.14
N LYS A 545 -24.69 9.27 -29.48
CA LYS A 545 -25.78 8.83 -30.37
C LYS A 545 -26.06 7.33 -30.27
N ALA A 546 -25.03 6.50 -30.13
CA ALA A 546 -25.19 5.05 -30.01
C ALA A 546 -25.74 4.61 -28.65
N LEU A 547 -25.51 5.40 -27.60
CA LEU A 547 -25.90 5.11 -26.22
C LEU A 547 -27.21 5.81 -25.81
N GLY A 548 -27.69 6.78 -26.61
CA GLY A 548 -28.89 7.57 -26.29
C GLY A 548 -28.61 8.75 -25.34
N GLU A 549 -27.36 9.21 -25.29
CA GLU A 549 -26.89 10.34 -24.47
C GLU A 549 -26.86 11.65 -25.27
N ASP A 550 -26.63 12.79 -24.60
CA ASP A 550 -26.57 14.11 -25.23
C ASP A 550 -25.34 14.27 -26.16
N PRO A 551 -25.51 14.29 -27.50
CA PRO A 551 -24.39 14.37 -28.42
C PRO A 551 -23.67 15.72 -28.40
N GLU A 552 -24.35 16.82 -28.05
CA GLU A 552 -23.73 18.14 -28.02
C GLU A 552 -22.84 18.29 -26.79
N LEU A 553 -23.28 17.78 -25.63
CA LEU A 553 -22.46 17.74 -24.42
C LEU A 553 -21.19 16.92 -24.66
N TRP A 554 -21.33 15.70 -25.18
CA TRP A 554 -20.22 14.79 -25.43
C TRP A 554 -19.24 15.34 -26.48
N TYR A 555 -19.76 15.97 -27.52
CA TYR A 555 -18.95 16.67 -28.52
C TYR A 555 -18.14 17.82 -27.89
N ALA A 556 -18.80 18.69 -27.11
CA ALA A 556 -18.13 19.83 -26.46
C ALA A 556 -17.06 19.37 -25.46
N THR A 557 -17.33 18.33 -24.68
CA THR A 557 -16.37 17.74 -23.74
C THR A 557 -15.13 17.21 -24.47
N GLY A 558 -15.32 16.43 -25.54
CA GLY A 558 -14.20 15.92 -26.33
C GLY A 558 -13.42 17.02 -27.05
N LEU A 559 -14.06 18.10 -27.46
CA LEU A 559 -13.39 19.20 -28.15
C LEU A 559 -12.53 20.06 -27.21
N LEU A 560 -12.87 20.10 -25.91
CA LEU A 560 -12.30 21.03 -24.94
C LEU A 560 -11.43 20.37 -23.85
N HIS A 561 -11.30 19.03 -23.83
CA HIS A 561 -10.57 18.33 -22.76
C HIS A 561 -9.09 18.75 -22.64
N ASP A 562 -8.42 18.97 -23.78
CA ASP A 562 -7.00 19.36 -23.87
C ASP A 562 -6.78 20.87 -24.07
N LEU A 563 -7.77 21.70 -23.74
CA LEU A 563 -7.76 23.14 -24.09
C LEU A 563 -6.54 23.91 -23.53
N ASP A 564 -6.00 23.48 -22.40
CA ASP A 564 -4.82 24.06 -21.76
C ASP A 564 -3.50 23.33 -22.06
N TRP A 565 -3.54 22.16 -22.71
CA TRP A 565 -2.37 21.30 -22.91
C TRP A 565 -1.20 22.01 -23.62
N GLU A 566 -1.48 22.78 -24.68
CA GLU A 566 -0.42 23.46 -25.45
C GLU A 566 0.34 24.52 -24.63
N LYS A 567 -0.36 25.25 -23.75
CA LYS A 567 0.21 26.40 -23.01
C LYS A 567 0.62 26.04 -21.59
N PHE A 568 -0.08 25.10 -20.96
CA PHE A 568 0.07 24.73 -19.56
C PHE A 568 0.12 23.19 -19.40
N PRO A 569 1.09 22.51 -20.06
CA PRO A 569 1.15 21.06 -20.08
C PRO A 569 1.41 20.45 -18.70
N ASP A 570 1.93 21.20 -17.72
CA ASP A 570 2.17 20.70 -16.36
C ASP A 570 0.95 20.87 -15.44
N GLU A 571 0.08 21.85 -15.74
CA GLU A 571 -1.14 22.14 -14.96
C GLU A 571 -2.39 21.50 -15.56
N HIS A 572 -2.30 20.92 -16.76
CA HIS A 572 -3.42 20.29 -17.45
C HIS A 572 -4.10 19.19 -16.60
N PRO A 573 -5.44 19.04 -16.64
CA PRO A 573 -6.45 19.94 -17.22
C PRO A 573 -6.92 21.04 -16.25
N ASN A 574 -6.25 21.21 -15.11
CA ASN A 574 -6.71 22.07 -14.02
C ASN A 574 -6.80 23.55 -14.43
N LYS A 575 -5.93 24.00 -15.34
CA LYS A 575 -5.94 25.39 -15.82
C LYS A 575 -7.16 25.68 -16.67
N ALA A 576 -7.50 24.78 -17.60
CA ALA A 576 -8.72 24.87 -18.40
C ALA A 576 -9.96 24.84 -17.50
N LEU A 577 -10.00 23.92 -16.53
CA LEU A 577 -11.12 23.77 -15.60
C LEU A 577 -11.33 24.99 -14.69
N ALA A 578 -10.26 25.60 -14.20
CA ALA A 578 -10.33 26.73 -13.29
C ALA A 578 -10.62 28.05 -14.00
N GLU A 579 -10.01 28.28 -15.17
CA GLU A 579 -10.03 29.60 -15.81
C GLU A 579 -10.91 29.68 -17.05
N LEU A 580 -11.03 28.59 -17.81
CA LEU A 580 -11.67 28.61 -19.13
C LEU A 580 -13.06 27.96 -19.14
N LEU A 581 -13.28 26.98 -18.25
CA LEU A 581 -14.47 26.13 -18.24
C LEU A 581 -15.27 26.21 -16.92
N HIS A 582 -14.95 27.15 -16.03
CA HIS A 582 -15.59 27.26 -14.70
C HIS A 582 -17.12 27.47 -14.75
N ASP A 583 -17.62 28.10 -15.81
CA ASP A 583 -19.06 28.35 -16.04
C ASP A 583 -19.74 27.27 -16.91
N TYR A 584 -19.07 26.14 -17.18
CA TYR A 584 -19.62 25.08 -18.03
C TYR A 584 -20.41 24.06 -17.21
N PRO A 585 -21.25 23.20 -17.83
CA PRO A 585 -21.98 22.17 -17.11
C PRO A 585 -21.05 21.28 -16.28
N ALA A 586 -21.45 20.98 -15.04
CA ALA A 586 -20.66 20.16 -14.12
C ALA A 586 -20.28 18.80 -14.73
N GLU A 587 -21.16 18.19 -15.53
CA GLU A 587 -20.89 16.92 -16.20
C GLU A 587 -19.73 17.00 -17.21
N LEU A 588 -19.59 18.11 -17.95
CA LEU A 588 -18.45 18.36 -18.82
C LEU A 588 -17.19 18.64 -17.99
N HIS A 589 -17.32 19.47 -16.96
CA HIS A 589 -16.22 19.86 -16.08
C HIS A 589 -15.62 18.63 -15.38
N ASP A 590 -16.46 17.79 -14.80
CA ASP A 590 -16.05 16.57 -14.12
C ASP A 590 -15.44 15.56 -15.09
N ALA A 591 -16.03 15.37 -16.28
CA ALA A 591 -15.47 14.47 -17.28
C ALA A 591 -14.07 14.90 -17.75
N ILE A 592 -13.86 16.20 -17.98
CA ILE A 592 -12.53 16.73 -18.31
C ILE A 592 -11.60 16.64 -17.10
N ALA A 593 -12.06 16.76 -15.86
CA ALA A 593 -11.18 16.52 -14.73
C ALA A 593 -10.77 15.04 -14.61
N GLU A 594 -11.68 14.13 -14.93
CA GLU A 594 -11.50 12.68 -14.78
C GLU A 594 -10.71 12.02 -15.91
N HIS A 595 -10.52 12.67 -17.07
CA HIS A 595 -9.76 12.07 -18.18
C HIS A 595 -8.25 12.01 -17.92
N ALA A 596 -7.75 12.81 -16.96
CA ALA A 596 -6.33 12.90 -16.62
C ALA A 596 -6.08 12.53 -15.14
N PRO A 597 -6.38 11.28 -14.73
CA PRO A 597 -6.37 10.86 -13.32
C PRO A 597 -5.01 11.02 -12.65
N ASN A 598 -3.92 10.85 -13.39
CA ASN A 598 -2.54 11.03 -12.90
C ASN A 598 -2.22 12.49 -12.55
N ARG A 599 -3.07 13.45 -12.97
CA ARG A 599 -2.85 14.89 -12.82
C ARG A 599 -3.88 15.54 -11.89
N THR A 600 -5.13 15.05 -11.91
CA THR A 600 -6.23 15.60 -11.09
C THR A 600 -6.53 14.76 -9.84
N GLY A 601 -6.05 13.51 -9.78
CA GLY A 601 -6.44 12.55 -8.74
C GLY A 601 -7.92 12.14 -8.80
N LYS A 602 -8.65 12.51 -9.86
CA LYS A 602 -10.03 12.12 -10.11
C LYS A 602 -10.05 11.03 -11.17
N TYR A 603 -10.75 9.93 -10.90
CA TYR A 603 -10.87 8.80 -11.84
C TYR A 603 -12.23 8.84 -12.56
N PRO A 604 -12.31 8.33 -13.80
CA PRO A 604 -13.57 8.22 -14.53
C PRO A 604 -14.68 7.57 -13.70
N SER A 605 -15.72 8.36 -13.41
CA SER A 605 -16.84 7.97 -12.54
C SER A 605 -18.19 8.04 -13.25
N SER A 606 -18.27 8.83 -14.33
CA SER A 606 -19.45 8.99 -15.19
C SER A 606 -19.32 8.22 -16.51
N LEU A 607 -20.46 8.01 -17.20
CA LEU A 607 -20.46 7.38 -18.52
C LEU A 607 -19.66 8.21 -19.52
N LEU A 608 -19.86 9.54 -19.53
CA LEU A 608 -19.10 10.46 -20.38
C LEU A 608 -17.59 10.38 -20.09
N ALA A 609 -17.16 10.41 -18.82
CA ALA A 609 -15.75 10.32 -18.45
C ALA A 609 -15.13 8.99 -18.88
N ASN A 610 -15.84 7.87 -18.70
CA ASN A 610 -15.37 6.55 -19.15
C ASN A 610 -15.09 6.53 -20.65
N TYR A 611 -15.97 7.13 -21.45
CA TYR A 611 -15.80 7.17 -22.90
C TYR A 611 -14.78 8.20 -23.36
N LEU A 612 -14.62 9.34 -22.66
CA LEU A 612 -13.56 10.31 -22.92
C LEU A 612 -12.18 9.68 -22.68
N PHE A 613 -11.98 9.12 -21.48
CA PHE A 613 -10.74 8.44 -21.11
C PHE A 613 -10.39 7.29 -22.08
N ALA A 614 -11.38 6.46 -22.44
CA ALA A 614 -11.15 5.36 -23.37
C ALA A 614 -10.83 5.81 -24.80
N SER A 615 -11.37 6.95 -25.22
CA SER A 615 -11.22 7.44 -26.60
C SER A 615 -9.97 8.28 -26.79
N ASP A 616 -9.50 9.00 -25.78
CA ASP A 616 -8.42 9.99 -25.90
C ASP A 616 -7.10 9.41 -26.44
N GLU A 617 -6.34 8.69 -25.61
CA GLU A 617 -5.05 8.10 -25.97
C GLU A 617 -5.16 7.14 -27.18
N LEU A 618 -6.28 6.41 -27.30
CA LEU A 618 -6.50 5.51 -28.42
C LEU A 618 -6.71 6.26 -29.74
N SER A 619 -7.35 7.43 -29.74
CA SER A 619 -7.51 8.29 -30.92
C SER A 619 -6.14 8.77 -31.41
N GLY A 620 -5.29 9.23 -30.49
CA GLY A 620 -3.91 9.62 -30.80
C GLY A 620 -3.10 8.47 -31.42
N PHE A 621 -3.24 7.25 -30.87
CA PHE A 621 -2.59 6.06 -31.41
C PHE A 621 -3.07 5.70 -32.83
N ILE A 622 -4.39 5.67 -33.04
CA ILE A 622 -5.00 5.33 -34.33
C ILE A 622 -4.63 6.37 -35.39
N ASN A 623 -4.60 7.64 -35.03
CA ASN A 623 -4.14 8.71 -35.91
C ASN A 623 -2.66 8.55 -36.30
N ALA A 624 -1.77 8.34 -35.34
CA ALA A 624 -0.36 8.08 -35.64
C ALA A 624 -0.18 6.89 -36.61
N TYR A 625 -1.00 5.84 -36.44
CA TYR A 625 -0.98 4.68 -37.32
C TYR A 625 -1.56 4.97 -38.71
N SER A 626 -2.56 5.84 -38.81
CA SER A 626 -3.12 6.30 -40.08
C SER A 626 -2.08 7.08 -40.89
N LEU A 627 -1.30 7.96 -40.25
CA LEU A 627 -0.23 8.71 -40.89
C LEU A 627 0.84 7.79 -41.48
N MET A 628 1.20 6.72 -40.76
CA MET A 628 2.12 5.70 -41.26
C MET A 628 1.55 4.92 -42.45
N ARG A 629 0.22 4.72 -42.49
CA ARG A 629 -0.49 3.97 -43.52
C ARG A 629 -1.05 4.81 -44.67
N LYS A 630 -0.91 6.14 -44.60
CA LYS A 630 -1.51 7.12 -45.53
C LYS A 630 -3.05 7.09 -45.53
N GLY A 631 -3.66 6.95 -44.34
CA GLY A 631 -5.11 7.10 -44.13
C GLY A 631 -5.76 5.94 -43.36
N PHE A 632 -7.04 6.13 -43.03
CA PHE A 632 -7.88 5.15 -42.31
C PHE A 632 -8.50 4.07 -43.21
N ALA A 633 -8.44 4.24 -44.54
CA ALA A 633 -9.04 3.31 -45.49
C ALA A 633 -8.39 1.91 -45.43
N GLY A 634 -9.20 0.87 -45.28
CA GLY A 634 -8.73 -0.51 -45.14
C GLY A 634 -7.98 -0.78 -43.82
N MET A 635 -8.14 0.08 -42.81
CA MET A 635 -7.58 -0.15 -41.48
C MET A 635 -8.41 -1.18 -40.72
N GLU A 636 -7.84 -2.36 -40.46
CA GLU A 636 -8.50 -3.42 -39.71
C GLU A 636 -8.20 -3.32 -38.20
N PRO A 637 -9.17 -3.54 -37.30
CA PRO A 637 -8.95 -3.46 -35.85
C PRO A 637 -7.80 -4.33 -35.35
N GLY A 638 -7.72 -5.57 -35.85
CA GLY A 638 -6.64 -6.49 -35.51
C GLY A 638 -5.25 -5.98 -35.92
N SER A 639 -5.16 -5.14 -36.96
CA SER A 639 -3.89 -4.52 -37.36
C SER A 639 -3.44 -3.42 -36.40
N VAL A 640 -4.39 -2.63 -35.87
CA VAL A 640 -4.14 -1.61 -34.84
C VAL A 640 -3.71 -2.28 -33.54
N LEU A 641 -4.45 -3.28 -33.07
CA LEU A 641 -4.13 -4.02 -31.84
C LEU A 641 -2.79 -4.75 -31.93
N LYS A 642 -2.43 -5.26 -33.12
CA LYS A 642 -1.10 -5.81 -33.36
C LYS A 642 -0.03 -4.73 -33.27
N LYS A 643 -0.27 -3.54 -33.84
CA LYS A 643 0.68 -2.43 -33.79
C LYS A 643 0.81 -1.85 -32.37
N LEU A 644 -0.25 -1.90 -31.56
CA LEU A 644 -0.24 -1.45 -30.17
C LEU A 644 0.81 -2.17 -29.31
N LYS A 645 1.18 -3.40 -29.68
CA LYS A 645 2.24 -4.20 -29.03
C LYS A 645 3.66 -3.71 -29.33
N ASP A 646 3.83 -2.87 -30.36
CA ASP A 646 5.12 -2.27 -30.71
C ASP A 646 5.39 -1.03 -29.85
N LYS A 647 6.13 -1.22 -28.75
CA LYS A 647 6.47 -0.16 -27.80
C LYS A 647 7.30 0.97 -28.41
N ALA A 648 7.94 0.76 -29.56
CA ALA A 648 8.73 1.80 -30.22
C ALA A 648 7.87 2.77 -31.03
N PHE A 649 6.64 2.37 -31.39
CA PHE A 649 5.71 3.16 -32.17
C PHE A 649 4.81 4.00 -31.27
N ALA A 650 4.63 5.30 -31.59
CA ALA A 650 3.84 6.26 -30.81
C ALA A 650 4.20 6.25 -29.30
N LYS A 651 5.49 6.41 -28.99
CA LYS A 651 6.05 6.23 -27.62
C LYS A 651 5.40 7.12 -26.56
N ASN A 652 4.87 8.27 -26.96
CA ASN A 652 4.29 9.25 -26.05
C ASN A 652 2.83 8.95 -25.69
N VAL A 653 2.20 8.00 -26.38
CA VAL A 653 0.84 7.57 -26.07
C VAL A 653 0.90 6.55 -24.92
N SER A 654 0.08 6.68 -23.89
CA SER A 654 0.04 5.74 -22.77
C SER A 654 -0.63 4.43 -23.17
N ARG A 655 0.11 3.32 -23.08
CA ARG A 655 -0.48 1.97 -23.30
C ARG A 655 -1.27 1.49 -22.09
N GLU A 656 -0.94 1.99 -20.91
CA GLU A 656 -1.66 1.68 -19.68
C GLU A 656 -3.06 2.27 -19.74
N ASP A 657 -3.17 3.55 -20.09
CA ASP A 657 -4.44 4.28 -20.21
C ASP A 657 -5.33 3.67 -21.30
N ILE A 658 -4.76 3.24 -22.44
CA ILE A 658 -5.53 2.51 -23.47
C ILE A 658 -6.09 1.19 -22.92
N GLN A 659 -5.33 0.43 -22.12
CA GLN A 659 -5.82 -0.82 -21.54
C GLN A 659 -6.89 -0.57 -20.48
N GLU A 660 -6.73 0.46 -19.65
CA GLU A 660 -7.72 0.87 -18.68
C GLU A 660 -9.00 1.38 -19.35
N GLY A 661 -8.87 2.14 -20.43
CA GLY A 661 -9.97 2.60 -21.28
C GLY A 661 -10.83 1.44 -21.81
N PHE A 662 -10.21 0.36 -22.29
CA PHE A 662 -10.95 -0.85 -22.69
C PHE A 662 -11.75 -1.46 -21.54
N ALA A 663 -11.19 -1.46 -20.33
CA ALA A 663 -11.86 -2.01 -19.15
C ALA A 663 -13.05 -1.14 -18.70
N LEU A 664 -12.93 0.18 -18.79
CA LEU A 664 -13.95 1.14 -18.33
C LEU A 664 -15.26 1.06 -19.14
N ILE A 665 -15.18 0.96 -20.47
CA ILE A 665 -16.37 0.97 -21.33
C ILE A 665 -17.00 -0.42 -21.53
N GLY A 666 -16.34 -1.49 -21.06
CA GLY A 666 -16.85 -2.86 -21.13
C GLY A 666 -17.03 -3.43 -22.54
N LYS A 667 -16.42 -2.81 -23.57
CA LYS A 667 -16.37 -3.30 -24.96
C LYS A 667 -15.10 -4.11 -25.18
N SER A 668 -15.11 -5.05 -26.12
CA SER A 668 -13.86 -5.71 -26.51
C SER A 668 -12.92 -4.68 -27.16
N PRO A 669 -11.58 -4.82 -27.00
CA PRO A 669 -10.62 -3.94 -27.67
C PRO A 669 -10.86 -3.87 -29.18
N GLU A 670 -11.20 -4.99 -29.81
CA GLU A 670 -11.54 -5.07 -31.23
C GLU A 670 -12.77 -4.21 -31.57
N ASP A 671 -13.84 -4.27 -30.78
CA ASP A 671 -15.08 -3.51 -31.04
C ASP A 671 -14.86 -2.00 -30.84
N HIS A 672 -14.11 -1.62 -29.81
CA HIS A 672 -13.81 -0.21 -29.54
C HIS A 672 -12.96 0.39 -30.67
N VAL A 673 -11.90 -0.31 -31.07
CA VAL A 673 -11.05 0.10 -32.20
C VAL A 673 -11.84 0.13 -33.51
N ALA A 674 -12.67 -0.87 -33.79
CA ALA A 674 -13.51 -0.90 -34.99
C ALA A 674 -14.45 0.31 -35.06
N PHE A 675 -15.07 0.65 -33.93
CA PHE A 675 -15.94 1.81 -33.84
C PHE A 675 -15.18 3.09 -34.14
N LEU A 676 -14.04 3.33 -33.47
CA LEU A 676 -13.24 4.53 -33.67
C LEU A 676 -12.75 4.67 -35.13
N ILE A 677 -12.27 3.60 -35.75
CA ILE A 677 -11.90 3.59 -37.18
C ILE A 677 -13.09 4.02 -38.05
N SER A 678 -14.29 3.50 -37.78
CA SER A 678 -15.49 3.83 -38.56
C SER A 678 -15.94 5.29 -38.42
N VAL A 679 -15.59 5.93 -37.30
CA VAL A 679 -15.84 7.36 -37.04
C VAL A 679 -14.80 8.19 -37.77
N PHE A 680 -13.50 7.88 -37.61
CA PHE A 680 -12.40 8.65 -38.18
C PHE A 680 -12.31 8.56 -39.71
N GLN A 681 -12.90 7.54 -40.34
CA GLN A 681 -13.03 7.50 -41.80
C GLN A 681 -13.98 8.56 -42.37
N LYS A 682 -14.81 9.21 -41.53
CA LYS A 682 -15.81 10.19 -41.93
C LYS A 682 -15.38 11.64 -41.69
N ILE A 683 -14.23 11.83 -41.05
CA ILE A 683 -13.60 13.10 -40.69
C ILE A 683 -12.34 13.23 -41.55
#